data_AF-A0A2E6SYX8-F1
#
_entry.id   AF-A0A2E6SYX8-F1
#
_cell.length_a   1.000
_cell.length_b   1.000
_cell.length_c   1.000
_cell.angle_alpha   90.00
_cell.angle_beta   90.00
_cell.angle_gamma   90.00
#
_symmetry.space_group_name_H-M   'P 1'
#
loop_
_entity.id
_entity.type
_entity.pdbx_description
1 polymer ?
#
loop_
_entity_poly.entity_id
_entity_poly.type
_entity_poly.pdbx_seq_one_letter_code
_entity_poly.pdbx_strand_id
1 'polypeptide(L)'
;MKKNVLTLAYIAFGINALATGYDDGFSAISKDSSIIKSWATGIEIHRGLVDIADPTAMDNDTNAASFGHASNALGNASGNSTDVVSLGDAGWATLTFSKPIVNGNGPDFAVFENGFEWEGATFGELAFVEVSSDGINFTRFPSHSLIQDTLQLGGFEGFDPKEVNNLAGKDIAGYGTPFDLEELKNSPNLDVNNIRFVKLIDVIGTIDSQYASLDTAGNIINNPYSTPYASSGFDLDGIGVINQKEEPNEIINLADVALGENGVFNGTSEDGDSSFESGLLSFNYSNTGFWNGFAASNHQDDTTAGWANDKSAITASGIDSIGDTYGICNGSDKTAFFTNGGAHKVNGMYVTNSTYATRSMQQGDSFAKKFGGESGNDKDYFLLKIWGTQLNGEATEDTVNFYLADFRFDDNSEDYIVTNWRYVDLTSLGAVTELNFALSSSDNGDWGMNTPAYFAFDNINVTKDFSPTSNLSIPDVTASQEAIDTVIDLTGWYSDADNDDDLIEYSIKSSDSSLFSAEITNNELSITFNDSLSGTADLIVEIKSNGQTILDTISIEVSNGNSLEEIVANAKLYPNPAIDNFLIEGIQNGVAVDVIIYSSNGQVVLTQNNYLNNTRMDVSSLAPGIYQVKIGSSTQKLIIK
;
A
#
# COMPACT_ATOMS: atom_id res chain seq x y z
N MET A 1 -25.64 58.28 24.10
CA MET A 1 -24.51 58.80 24.92
C MET A 1 -23.37 57.81 24.80
N LYS A 2 -22.17 58.30 24.45
CA LYS A 2 -20.93 57.54 24.22
C LYS A 2 -20.43 56.80 25.47
N LYS A 3 -19.80 55.63 25.27
CA LYS A 3 -18.48 55.15 25.78
C LYS A 3 -18.46 53.61 25.61
N ASN A 4 -17.81 53.02 24.60
CA ASN A 4 -16.36 52.79 24.48
C ASN A 4 -15.66 52.51 25.81
N VAL A 5 -15.36 51.23 26.08
CA VAL A 5 -14.09 50.81 26.71
C VAL A 5 -13.52 49.59 25.97
N LEU A 6 -12.22 49.68 25.68
CA LEU A 6 -11.32 48.74 25.05
C LEU A 6 -11.09 47.47 25.89
N THR A 7 -10.90 46.38 25.15
CA THR A 7 -10.08 45.18 25.32
C THR A 7 -9.12 45.08 26.51
N LEU A 8 -9.08 43.90 27.15
CA LEU A 8 -7.84 43.27 27.60
C LEU A 8 -7.94 41.74 27.42
N ALA A 9 -6.98 41.17 26.70
CA ALA A 9 -6.80 39.74 26.55
C ALA A 9 -6.28 39.12 27.87
N TYR A 10 -6.77 37.93 28.21
CA TYR A 10 -6.02 36.97 29.00
C TYR A 10 -6.12 35.61 28.32
N ILE A 11 -4.96 35.13 27.90
CA ILE A 11 -4.68 33.75 27.53
C ILE A 11 -4.78 32.93 28.83
N ALA A 12 -5.60 31.89 28.84
CA ALA A 12 -5.52 30.82 29.82
C ALA A 12 -5.73 29.49 29.10
N PHE A 13 -4.64 28.74 29.04
CA PHE A 13 -4.55 27.33 28.67
C PHE A 13 -5.53 26.46 29.47
N GLY A 14 -5.96 25.38 28.83
CA GLY A 14 -6.15 24.09 29.49
C GLY A 14 -7.46 23.90 30.24
N ILE A 15 -8.36 23.12 29.64
CA ILE A 15 -9.10 22.11 30.39
C ILE A 15 -8.97 20.81 29.59
N ASN A 16 -7.77 20.24 29.64
CA ASN A 16 -7.67 18.79 29.63
C ASN A 16 -8.40 18.36 30.90
N ALA A 17 -9.54 17.69 30.74
CA ALA A 17 -10.01 16.79 31.78
C ALA A 17 -8.94 15.71 31.88
N LEU A 18 -8.01 15.89 32.83
CA LEU A 18 -7.09 14.86 33.25
C LEU A 18 -7.95 13.72 33.79
N ALA A 19 -8.11 12.67 32.98
CA ALA A 19 -8.27 11.32 33.51
C ALA A 19 -7.08 11.10 34.45
N THR A 20 -7.40 10.85 35.70
CA THR A 20 -6.43 10.77 36.79
C THR A 20 -5.63 9.48 36.67
N GLY A 21 -4.37 9.61 36.27
CA GLY A 21 -3.23 8.88 36.85
C GLY A 21 -3.08 7.40 36.48
N TYR A 22 -2.52 7.13 35.31
CA TYR A 22 -1.67 5.95 35.06
C TYR A 22 -0.35 6.44 34.47
N ASP A 23 0.72 6.27 35.23
CA ASP A 23 2.11 6.57 34.85
C ASP A 23 2.81 5.20 34.75
N ASP A 24 2.53 4.50 33.66
CA ASP A 24 3.06 3.17 33.28
C ASP A 24 4.09 3.28 32.14
N GLY A 25 4.48 4.48 31.73
CA GLY A 25 5.39 4.67 30.60
C GLY A 25 4.74 4.48 29.22
N PHE A 26 3.53 3.88 29.14
CA PHE A 26 2.62 3.96 27.99
C PHE A 26 1.18 3.92 28.46
N SER A 27 0.64 5.10 28.79
CA SER A 27 -0.75 5.28 29.20
C SER A 27 -1.68 4.68 28.14
N ALA A 28 -2.70 3.93 28.58
CA ALA A 28 -3.74 3.38 27.72
C ALA A 28 -4.20 4.36 26.62
N ILE A 29 -4.43 3.85 25.41
CA ILE A 29 -4.71 4.69 24.24
C ILE A 29 -6.22 4.81 24.07
N SER A 30 -6.75 6.03 24.21
CA SER A 30 -8.17 6.27 23.91
C SER A 30 -8.49 5.92 22.45
N LYS A 31 -9.62 5.26 22.21
CA LYS A 31 -10.13 4.94 20.86
C LYS A 31 -10.33 6.16 19.97
N ASP A 32 -10.53 7.34 20.58
CA ASP A 32 -10.72 8.61 19.87
C ASP A 32 -9.40 9.37 19.69
N SER A 33 -8.26 8.77 20.05
CA SER A 33 -6.95 9.37 19.90
C SER A 33 -6.58 9.55 18.43
N SER A 34 -6.13 10.76 18.08
CA SER A 34 -5.71 11.10 16.71
C SER A 34 -4.43 10.39 16.26
N ILE A 35 -3.76 9.66 17.15
CA ILE A 35 -2.58 8.85 16.79
C ILE A 35 -2.99 7.56 16.08
N ILE A 36 -4.23 7.11 16.24
CA ILE A 36 -4.77 5.95 15.53
C ILE A 36 -5.06 6.39 14.09
N LYS A 37 -4.37 5.77 13.14
CA LYS A 37 -4.43 6.09 11.70
C LYS A 37 -5.41 5.20 10.93
N SER A 38 -5.57 3.95 11.38
CA SER A 38 -6.48 2.98 10.78
C SER A 38 -6.85 1.90 11.80
N TRP A 39 -7.70 0.97 11.38
CA TRP A 39 -8.22 -0.12 12.19
C TRP A 39 -8.14 -1.44 11.43
N ALA A 40 -8.30 -2.55 12.14
CA ALA A 40 -8.44 -3.85 11.51
C ALA A 40 -9.59 -3.87 10.49
N THR A 41 -9.37 -4.56 9.38
CA THR A 41 -10.26 -4.63 8.20
C THR A 41 -10.72 -6.04 7.88
N GLY A 42 -10.27 -7.03 8.65
CA GLY A 42 -10.81 -8.38 8.58
C GLY A 42 -10.41 -9.17 9.82
N ILE A 43 -11.12 -10.27 10.02
CA ILE A 43 -10.99 -11.09 11.19
C ILE A 43 -11.32 -12.54 10.85
N GLU A 44 -10.45 -13.42 11.30
CA GLU A 44 -10.77 -14.81 11.54
C GLU A 44 -10.99 -15.02 13.04
N ILE A 45 -12.00 -15.81 13.41
CA ILE A 45 -12.23 -16.22 14.79
C ILE A 45 -12.44 -17.72 14.93
N HIS A 46 -11.93 -18.28 16.02
CA HIS A 46 -12.23 -19.61 16.54
C HIS A 46 -12.73 -19.47 17.98
N ARG A 47 -14.02 -19.81 18.21
CA ARG A 47 -14.64 -19.76 19.53
C ARG A 47 -14.16 -20.91 20.41
N GLY A 48 -13.65 -20.58 21.59
CA GLY A 48 -13.34 -21.48 22.68
C GLY A 48 -14.59 -21.90 23.47
N LEU A 49 -14.39 -22.70 24.52
CA LEU A 49 -15.48 -23.18 25.37
C LEU A 49 -16.01 -22.07 26.28
N VAL A 50 -17.26 -22.19 26.72
CA VAL A 50 -17.78 -21.32 27.80
C VAL A 50 -17.12 -21.63 29.15
N ASP A 51 -16.69 -22.88 29.36
CA ASP A 51 -15.88 -23.31 30.50
C ASP A 51 -15.02 -24.51 30.09
N ILE A 52 -13.70 -24.35 30.08
CA ILE A 52 -12.78 -25.43 29.72
C ILE A 52 -12.70 -26.55 30.76
N ALA A 53 -13.02 -26.26 32.03
CA ALA A 53 -13.04 -27.27 33.08
C ALA A 53 -14.31 -28.12 33.05
N ASP A 54 -15.39 -27.61 32.47
CA ASP A 54 -16.63 -28.34 32.19
C ASP A 54 -17.07 -28.18 30.73
N PRO A 55 -16.55 -29.01 29.79
CA PRO A 55 -16.94 -28.97 28.39
C PRO A 55 -18.42 -29.29 28.11
N THR A 56 -19.19 -29.68 29.14
CA THR A 56 -20.64 -29.89 29.07
C THR A 56 -21.45 -28.67 29.49
N ALA A 57 -20.80 -27.64 30.03
CA ALA A 57 -21.43 -26.35 30.29
C ALA A 57 -21.94 -25.76 28.97
N MET A 58 -23.15 -25.23 29.00
CA MET A 58 -23.78 -24.63 27.83
C MET A 58 -24.42 -23.31 28.19
N ASP A 59 -24.31 -22.35 27.27
CA ASP A 59 -25.12 -21.13 27.25
C ASP A 59 -25.59 -20.90 25.81
N ASN A 60 -26.80 -20.34 25.62
CA ASN A 60 -27.41 -20.17 24.29
C ASN A 60 -27.38 -21.43 23.39
N ASP A 61 -27.65 -22.61 23.98
CA ASP A 61 -27.68 -23.90 23.28
C ASP A 61 -26.34 -24.34 22.63
N THR A 62 -25.22 -23.77 23.08
CA THR A 62 -23.86 -24.15 22.66
C THR A 62 -22.92 -24.25 23.86
N ASN A 63 -21.87 -25.06 23.78
CA ASN A 63 -20.79 -25.11 24.79
C ASN A 63 -19.59 -24.22 24.43
N ALA A 64 -19.66 -23.49 23.32
CA ALA A 64 -18.67 -22.51 22.91
C ALA A 64 -19.17 -21.08 23.13
N ALA A 65 -18.26 -20.12 23.30
CA ALA A 65 -18.61 -18.70 23.32
C ALA A 65 -19.43 -18.32 22.07
N SER A 66 -20.42 -17.46 22.25
CA SER A 66 -21.41 -17.16 21.22
C SER A 66 -21.84 -15.69 21.16
N PHE A 67 -21.27 -14.83 22.01
CA PHE A 67 -21.65 -13.43 22.08
C PHE A 67 -20.98 -12.60 20.98
N GLY A 68 -21.74 -11.71 20.34
CA GLY A 68 -21.23 -10.82 19.29
C GLY A 68 -20.99 -11.47 17.93
N HIS A 69 -20.72 -10.63 16.94
CA HIS A 69 -20.33 -11.05 15.58
C HIS A 69 -18.88 -10.68 15.32
N ALA A 70 -18.17 -11.44 14.48
CA ALA A 70 -16.77 -11.16 14.18
C ALA A 70 -16.56 -9.72 13.65
N SER A 71 -17.48 -9.21 12.84
CA SER A 71 -17.48 -7.82 12.35
C SER A 71 -17.51 -6.75 13.43
N ASN A 72 -17.92 -7.06 14.67
CA ASN A 72 -17.91 -6.11 15.79
C ASN A 72 -16.48 -5.66 16.14
N ALA A 73 -15.47 -6.48 15.84
CA ALA A 73 -14.06 -6.16 16.06
C ALA A 73 -13.39 -5.40 14.90
N LEU A 74 -14.15 -5.06 13.85
CA LEU A 74 -13.64 -4.39 12.65
C LEU A 74 -13.98 -2.90 12.67
N GLY A 75 -13.11 -2.10 12.07
CA GLY A 75 -13.26 -0.64 12.10
C GLY A 75 -13.01 -0.07 13.49
N ASN A 76 -13.58 1.10 13.75
CA ASN A 76 -13.38 1.80 15.02
C ASN A 76 -13.99 1.01 16.18
N ALA A 77 -13.19 0.79 17.23
CA ALA A 77 -13.67 0.28 18.51
C ALA A 77 -14.89 1.09 18.98
N SER A 78 -15.91 0.39 19.47
CA SER A 78 -17.16 0.98 19.93
C SER A 78 -16.97 1.74 21.25
N GLY A 79 -16.07 1.24 22.11
CA GLY A 79 -15.88 1.70 23.47
C GLY A 79 -17.07 1.43 24.38
N ASN A 80 -17.87 0.39 24.08
CA ASN A 80 -18.98 -0.04 24.92
C ASN A 80 -18.92 -1.54 25.21
N SER A 81 -19.82 -2.01 26.07
CA SER A 81 -19.81 -3.40 26.56
C SER A 81 -20.64 -4.38 25.76
N THR A 82 -21.22 -3.98 24.63
CA THR A 82 -22.18 -4.80 23.88
C THR A 82 -21.76 -5.05 22.43
N ASP A 83 -20.97 -4.16 21.84
CA ASP A 83 -20.53 -4.26 20.45
C ASP A 83 -19.13 -4.88 20.37
N VAL A 84 -18.96 -6.06 20.97
CA VAL A 84 -17.71 -6.84 20.99
C VAL A 84 -17.92 -8.25 20.44
N VAL A 85 -16.84 -9.03 20.29
CA VAL A 85 -16.89 -10.46 19.98
C VAL A 85 -16.04 -11.26 20.97
N SER A 86 -16.67 -12.22 21.64
CA SER A 86 -16.03 -13.00 22.71
C SER A 86 -15.26 -14.20 22.18
N LEU A 87 -14.08 -14.48 22.74
CA LEU A 87 -13.27 -15.61 22.28
C LEU A 87 -13.67 -16.92 22.94
N GLY A 88 -14.03 -16.94 24.22
CA GLY A 88 -14.19 -18.16 25.03
C GLY A 88 -12.86 -18.76 25.48
N ASP A 89 -12.90 -19.68 26.44
CA ASP A 89 -11.71 -20.33 26.98
C ASP A 89 -10.95 -21.06 25.87
N ALA A 90 -9.67 -20.72 25.70
CA ALA A 90 -8.79 -21.19 24.61
C ALA A 90 -9.21 -20.75 23.19
N GLY A 91 -10.15 -19.80 23.07
CA GLY A 91 -10.51 -19.17 21.82
C GLY A 91 -9.41 -18.25 21.30
N TRP A 92 -9.47 -17.93 20.01
CA TRP A 92 -8.53 -17.01 19.38
C TRP A 92 -9.15 -16.28 18.20
N ALA A 93 -8.60 -15.12 17.87
CA ALA A 93 -8.92 -14.38 16.65
C ALA A 93 -7.64 -13.88 15.97
N THR A 94 -7.61 -13.91 14.63
CA THR A 94 -6.54 -13.31 13.83
C THR A 94 -7.14 -12.16 13.03
N LEU A 95 -6.72 -10.94 13.33
CA LEU A 95 -7.14 -9.74 12.62
C LEU A 95 -6.11 -9.36 11.55
N THR A 96 -6.61 -8.74 10.50
CA THR A 96 -5.87 -8.38 9.28
C THR A 96 -6.09 -6.92 8.91
N PHE A 97 -5.10 -6.34 8.25
CA PHE A 97 -5.04 -4.90 7.98
C PHE A 97 -4.85 -4.59 6.50
N SER A 98 -5.59 -3.59 6.00
CA SER A 98 -5.49 -3.13 4.62
C SER A 98 -4.11 -2.57 4.28
N LYS A 99 -3.42 -1.98 5.27
CA LYS A 99 -2.03 -1.51 5.21
C LYS A 99 -1.22 -2.22 6.29
N PRO A 100 0.06 -2.51 6.08
CA PRO A 100 0.85 -3.17 7.10
C PRO A 100 1.12 -2.20 8.26
N ILE A 101 1.11 -2.75 9.47
CA ILE A 101 1.62 -2.09 10.67
C ILE A 101 3.16 -2.11 10.57
N VAL A 102 3.79 -0.99 10.90
CA VAL A 102 5.25 -0.83 10.82
C VAL A 102 5.81 -0.41 12.15
N ASN A 103 6.99 -0.91 12.50
CA ASN A 103 7.72 -0.51 13.68
C ASN A 103 8.13 0.97 13.61
N GLY A 104 7.53 1.78 14.47
CA GLY A 104 7.78 3.21 14.61
C GLY A 104 8.41 3.56 15.96
N ASN A 105 8.25 4.82 16.36
CA ASN A 105 8.71 5.25 17.68
C ASN A 105 7.57 5.08 18.70
N GLY A 106 7.75 4.16 19.65
CA GLY A 106 6.74 3.81 20.64
C GLY A 106 5.69 2.85 20.05
N PRO A 107 4.51 2.71 20.70
CA PRO A 107 3.52 1.74 20.31
C PRO A 107 3.05 1.89 18.87
N ASP A 108 2.87 0.74 18.20
CA ASP A 108 2.50 0.66 16.79
C ASP A 108 1.04 0.29 16.59
N PHE A 109 0.41 -0.34 17.58
CA PHE A 109 -1.02 -0.60 17.61
C PHE A 109 -1.53 -0.70 19.06
N ALA A 110 -2.85 -0.68 19.21
CA ALA A 110 -3.53 -0.88 20.49
C ALA A 110 -4.72 -1.84 20.35
N VAL A 111 -4.90 -2.72 21.33
CA VAL A 111 -5.99 -3.69 21.37
C VAL A 111 -7.06 -3.23 22.37
N PHE A 112 -8.32 -3.21 21.94
CA PHE A 112 -9.47 -2.72 22.69
C PHE A 112 -10.37 -3.87 23.13
N GLU A 113 -10.86 -3.76 24.35
CA GLU A 113 -11.72 -4.73 25.04
C GLU A 113 -12.82 -3.94 25.80
N ASN A 114 -13.79 -4.62 26.41
CA ASN A 114 -14.96 -3.99 27.03
C ASN A 114 -14.89 -3.79 28.56
N GLY A 115 -13.69 -3.77 29.13
CA GLY A 115 -13.47 -3.77 30.56
C GLY A 115 -14.10 -2.58 31.28
N PHE A 116 -14.26 -2.68 32.58
CA PHE A 116 -14.87 -1.61 33.37
C PHE A 116 -14.29 -1.56 34.78
N GLU A 117 -14.36 -0.38 35.39
CA GLU A 117 -13.96 -0.23 36.79
C GLU A 117 -15.04 -0.80 37.71
N TRP A 118 -14.63 -1.65 38.65
CA TRP A 118 -15.47 -2.16 39.71
C TRP A 118 -14.74 -2.10 41.05
N GLU A 119 -15.32 -1.38 42.03
CA GLU A 119 -14.78 -1.24 43.38
C GLU A 119 -13.30 -0.79 43.48
N GLY A 120 -12.81 -0.05 42.48
CA GLY A 120 -11.44 0.47 42.44
C GLY A 120 -10.40 -0.48 41.81
N ALA A 121 -10.85 -1.57 41.21
CA ALA A 121 -10.08 -2.46 40.36
C ALA A 121 -10.63 -2.44 38.93
N THR A 122 -9.85 -2.93 37.97
CA THR A 122 -10.30 -3.12 36.58
C THR A 122 -10.82 -4.54 36.43
N PHE A 123 -12.09 -4.68 36.07
CA PHE A 123 -12.56 -5.90 35.43
C PHE A 123 -12.16 -5.82 33.95
N GLY A 124 -11.48 -6.84 33.47
CA GLY A 124 -11.14 -7.01 32.07
C GLY A 124 -10.79 -8.46 31.83
N GLU A 125 -10.96 -8.90 30.60
CA GLU A 125 -10.61 -10.24 30.17
C GLU A 125 -9.31 -10.17 29.39
N LEU A 126 -8.31 -11.00 29.71
CA LEU A 126 -6.96 -10.87 29.17
C LEU A 126 -6.77 -11.74 27.92
N ALA A 127 -5.95 -11.26 26.98
CA ALA A 127 -5.49 -12.05 25.84
C ALA A 127 -3.98 -11.91 25.61
N PHE A 128 -3.36 -13.01 25.18
CA PHE A 128 -2.04 -12.97 24.57
C PHE A 128 -2.12 -12.29 23.21
N VAL A 129 -1.07 -11.55 22.86
CA VAL A 129 -0.94 -10.90 21.56
C VAL A 129 0.24 -11.47 20.79
N GLU A 130 -0.01 -11.88 19.56
CA GLU A 130 1.00 -12.33 18.61
C GLU A 130 0.86 -11.54 17.31
N VAL A 131 1.97 -11.38 16.58
CA VAL A 131 2.00 -10.70 15.28
C VAL A 131 2.66 -11.57 14.22
N SER A 132 2.27 -11.35 12.97
CA SER A 132 2.88 -12.02 11.82
C SER A 132 2.94 -11.09 10.61
N SER A 133 3.99 -11.27 9.81
CA SER A 133 4.14 -10.65 8.49
C SER A 133 3.64 -11.53 7.34
N ASP A 134 3.44 -12.84 7.57
CA ASP A 134 3.11 -13.84 6.53
C ASP A 134 1.86 -14.68 6.82
N GLY A 135 1.25 -14.50 8.00
CA GLY A 135 0.04 -15.21 8.42
C GLY A 135 0.27 -16.68 8.79
N ILE A 136 1.52 -17.14 8.78
CA ILE A 136 1.91 -18.52 9.09
C ILE A 136 2.75 -18.53 10.37
N ASN A 137 3.79 -17.69 10.43
CA ASN A 137 4.70 -17.59 11.55
C ASN A 137 4.26 -16.46 12.47
N PHE A 138 3.69 -16.80 13.62
CA PHE A 138 3.29 -15.85 14.65
C PHE A 138 4.35 -15.73 15.74
N THR A 139 4.64 -14.49 16.12
CA THR A 139 5.56 -14.16 17.22
C THR A 139 4.79 -13.49 18.35
N ARG A 140 4.85 -14.07 19.55
CA ARG A 140 4.16 -13.55 20.74
C ARG A 140 4.94 -12.44 21.44
N PHE A 141 4.24 -11.42 21.91
CA PHE A 141 4.80 -10.42 22.82
C PHE A 141 5.16 -11.05 24.17
N PRO A 142 6.32 -10.75 24.76
CA PRO A 142 6.70 -11.29 26.05
C PRO A 142 5.79 -10.73 27.16
N SER A 143 4.77 -11.51 27.54
CA SER A 143 3.81 -11.17 28.58
C SER A 143 4.31 -11.47 29.98
N HIS A 144 3.86 -10.66 30.94
CA HIS A 144 4.12 -10.83 32.36
C HIS A 144 2.86 -10.52 33.18
N SER A 145 2.58 -11.35 34.19
CA SER A 145 1.55 -11.10 35.18
C SER A 145 2.12 -11.17 36.61
N LEU A 146 1.77 -10.18 37.42
CA LEU A 146 2.04 -10.12 38.85
C LEU A 146 0.76 -10.28 39.68
N ILE A 147 -0.38 -10.54 39.03
CA ILE A 147 -1.64 -10.83 39.72
C ILE A 147 -1.41 -12.06 40.61
N GLN A 148 -1.82 -11.97 41.88
CA GLN A 148 -1.65 -13.08 42.82
C GLN A 148 -2.34 -14.36 42.30
N ASP A 149 -1.73 -15.53 42.51
CA ASP A 149 -2.19 -16.83 42.00
C ASP A 149 -2.53 -17.83 43.14
N THR A 150 -2.60 -17.34 44.38
CA THR A 150 -2.90 -18.18 45.55
C THR A 150 -4.39 -18.36 45.83
N LEU A 151 -5.21 -17.47 45.27
CA LEU A 151 -6.67 -17.46 45.37
C LEU A 151 -7.25 -17.14 43.99
N GLN A 152 -8.16 -17.97 43.49
CA GLN A 152 -8.83 -17.71 42.21
C GLN A 152 -9.59 -16.37 42.25
N LEU A 153 -9.39 -15.52 41.24
CA LEU A 153 -10.28 -14.38 41.02
C LEU A 153 -11.63 -14.88 40.57
N GLY A 154 -12.70 -14.45 41.24
CA GLY A 154 -14.06 -14.76 40.81
C GLY A 154 -14.37 -14.15 39.43
N GLY A 155 -15.35 -14.71 38.71
CA GLY A 155 -15.69 -14.30 37.33
C GLY A 155 -16.19 -12.85 37.13
N PHE A 156 -16.24 -12.04 38.19
CA PHE A 156 -16.54 -10.59 38.13
C PHE A 156 -15.58 -9.77 39.01
N GLU A 157 -14.53 -10.38 39.55
CA GLU A 157 -13.53 -9.67 40.34
C GLU A 157 -12.56 -8.94 39.41
N GLY A 158 -12.03 -7.79 39.84
CA GLY A 158 -11.04 -7.03 39.06
C GLY A 158 -9.61 -7.23 39.56
N PHE A 159 -8.65 -6.79 38.76
CA PHE A 159 -7.22 -6.74 39.11
C PHE A 159 -6.66 -5.32 38.97
N ASP A 160 -5.43 -5.10 39.46
CA ASP A 160 -4.69 -3.85 39.19
C ASP A 160 -4.00 -3.98 37.83
N PRO A 161 -4.36 -3.19 36.80
CA PRO A 161 -3.77 -3.35 35.48
C PRO A 161 -2.28 -3.00 35.42
N LYS A 162 -1.68 -2.41 36.47
CA LYS A 162 -0.21 -2.27 36.58
C LYS A 162 0.51 -3.60 36.81
N GLU A 163 -0.22 -4.63 37.24
CA GLU A 163 0.32 -5.97 37.45
C GLU A 163 0.43 -6.75 36.13
N VAL A 164 -0.03 -6.19 35.02
CA VAL A 164 -0.13 -6.85 33.72
C VAL A 164 0.67 -6.09 32.67
N ASN A 165 1.53 -6.80 31.94
CA ASN A 165 2.30 -6.27 30.81
C ASN A 165 2.20 -7.18 29.58
N ASN A 166 2.06 -6.57 28.39
CA ASN A 166 1.97 -7.28 27.10
C ASN A 166 0.85 -8.34 27.05
N LEU A 167 -0.24 -8.09 27.76
CA LEU A 167 -1.52 -8.78 27.61
C LEU A 167 -2.58 -7.71 27.30
N ALA A 168 -3.41 -7.97 26.28
CA ALA A 168 -4.54 -7.10 25.96
C ALA A 168 -5.62 -7.22 27.04
N GLY A 169 -6.53 -6.24 27.11
CA GLY A 169 -7.72 -6.30 27.97
C GLY A 169 -7.51 -5.87 29.43
N LYS A 170 -6.37 -5.25 29.73
CA LYS A 170 -6.12 -4.65 31.05
C LYS A 170 -6.74 -3.25 31.20
N ASP A 171 -7.20 -2.65 30.11
CA ASP A 171 -7.70 -1.27 30.07
C ASP A 171 -9.21 -1.25 29.86
N ILE A 172 -9.90 -0.28 30.46
CA ILE A 172 -11.37 -0.19 30.40
C ILE A 172 -11.89 0.19 29.01
N ALA A 173 -13.15 -0.12 28.73
CA ALA A 173 -13.86 0.16 27.50
C ALA A 173 -13.59 1.57 26.96
N GLY A 174 -13.21 1.62 25.69
CA GLY A 174 -12.81 2.86 25.00
C GLY A 174 -11.34 3.23 25.16
N TYR A 175 -10.56 2.46 25.91
CA TYR A 175 -9.10 2.57 25.99
C TYR A 175 -8.46 1.23 25.62
N GLY A 176 -7.46 1.29 24.74
CA GLY A 176 -6.76 0.13 24.24
C GLY A 176 -5.38 -0.02 24.86
N THR A 177 -4.97 -1.26 25.05
CA THR A 177 -3.63 -1.61 25.52
C THR A 177 -2.62 -1.46 24.38
N PRO A 178 -1.58 -0.60 24.53
CA PRO A 178 -0.57 -0.38 23.49
C PRO A 178 0.44 -1.53 23.37
N PHE A 179 0.92 -1.79 22.14
CA PHE A 179 1.97 -2.76 21.83
C PHE A 179 3.03 -2.15 20.90
N ASP A 180 4.31 -2.35 21.23
CA ASP A 180 5.47 -1.78 20.53
C ASP A 180 6.29 -2.87 19.82
N LEU A 181 6.29 -2.88 18.49
CA LEU A 181 6.97 -3.89 17.66
C LEU A 181 8.49 -3.85 17.81
N GLU A 182 9.06 -2.78 18.37
CA GLU A 182 10.49 -2.68 18.67
C GLU A 182 10.94 -3.80 19.62
N GLU A 183 10.05 -4.29 20.48
CA GLU A 183 10.29 -5.44 21.36
C GLU A 183 10.54 -6.74 20.57
N LEU A 184 9.98 -6.84 19.36
CA LEU A 184 10.02 -8.04 18.53
C LEU A 184 10.98 -7.94 17.34
N LYS A 185 11.67 -6.81 17.12
CA LYS A 185 12.48 -6.52 15.91
C LYS A 185 13.57 -7.53 15.55
N ASN A 186 14.02 -8.33 16.53
CA ASN A 186 15.06 -9.34 16.33
C ASN A 186 14.50 -10.77 16.25
N SER A 187 13.19 -10.91 16.17
CA SER A 187 12.54 -12.23 16.09
C SER A 187 12.78 -12.85 14.72
N PRO A 188 13.13 -14.15 14.65
CA PRO A 188 13.33 -14.82 13.38
C PRO A 188 12.00 -14.92 12.60
N ASN A 189 12.07 -14.81 11.28
CA ASN A 189 10.91 -14.93 10.36
C ASN A 189 9.79 -13.90 10.60
N LEU A 190 10.12 -12.75 11.22
CA LEU A 190 9.19 -11.65 11.41
C LEU A 190 9.74 -10.37 10.76
N ASP A 191 9.01 -9.80 9.82
CA ASP A 191 9.28 -8.45 9.33
C ASP A 191 8.40 -7.44 10.10
N VAL A 192 8.99 -6.80 11.11
CA VAL A 192 8.30 -5.78 11.93
C VAL A 192 7.92 -4.51 11.15
N ASN A 193 8.40 -4.33 9.91
CA ASN A 193 7.99 -3.25 9.02
C ASN A 193 6.93 -3.70 8.00
N ASN A 194 6.39 -4.91 8.15
CA ASN A 194 5.35 -5.45 7.28
C ASN A 194 4.39 -6.37 8.06
N ILE A 195 3.96 -5.97 9.27
CA ILE A 195 3.01 -6.76 10.05
C ILE A 195 1.63 -6.66 9.41
N ARG A 196 1.08 -7.80 9.03
CA ARG A 196 -0.21 -7.92 8.32
C ARG A 196 -1.27 -8.61 9.18
N PHE A 197 -0.85 -9.28 10.24
CA PHE A 197 -1.72 -10.09 11.09
C PHE A 197 -1.42 -9.80 12.57
N VAL A 198 -2.47 -9.60 13.36
CA VAL A 198 -2.41 -9.60 14.83
C VAL A 198 -3.32 -10.72 15.32
N LYS A 199 -2.77 -11.67 16.06
CA LYS A 199 -3.52 -12.77 16.66
C LYS A 199 -3.69 -12.53 18.15
N LEU A 200 -4.93 -12.65 18.60
CA LEU A 200 -5.32 -12.61 20.00
C LEU A 200 -5.72 -14.01 20.43
N ILE A 201 -5.20 -14.45 21.57
CA ILE A 201 -5.51 -15.76 22.14
C ILE A 201 -5.98 -15.52 23.57
N ASP A 202 -7.15 -16.05 23.89
CA ASP A 202 -7.73 -15.96 25.23
C ASP A 202 -6.76 -16.45 26.32
N VAL A 203 -6.69 -15.72 27.43
CA VAL A 203 -6.04 -16.17 28.66
C VAL A 203 -7.07 -16.91 29.50
N ILE A 204 -6.93 -18.23 29.56
CA ILE A 204 -7.70 -19.06 30.50
C ILE A 204 -7.28 -18.68 31.93
N GLY A 205 -8.16 -17.93 32.62
CA GLY A 205 -7.88 -17.25 33.88
C GLY A 205 -7.77 -18.11 35.14
N THR A 206 -7.92 -19.41 35.01
CA THR A 206 -7.95 -20.34 36.14
C THR A 206 -6.56 -20.54 36.77
N ILE A 207 -6.51 -20.71 38.09
CA ILE A 207 -5.32 -21.14 38.82
C ILE A 207 -5.13 -22.66 38.82
N ASP A 208 -6.07 -23.43 38.26
CA ASP A 208 -5.88 -24.86 38.07
C ASP A 208 -4.80 -25.12 37.01
N SER A 209 -3.64 -25.60 37.46
CA SER A 209 -2.49 -25.91 36.62
C SER A 209 -2.77 -26.86 35.44
N GLN A 210 -3.89 -27.58 35.42
CA GLN A 210 -4.30 -28.38 34.27
C GLN A 210 -4.72 -27.51 33.08
N TYR A 211 -5.27 -26.33 33.32
CA TYR A 211 -5.91 -25.46 32.33
C TYR A 211 -5.32 -24.04 32.30
N ALA A 212 -4.61 -23.63 33.37
CA ALA A 212 -4.07 -22.30 33.54
C ALA A 212 -3.19 -21.84 32.38
N SER A 213 -3.43 -20.62 31.93
CA SER A 213 -2.52 -19.92 31.02
C SER A 213 -1.28 -19.42 31.76
N LEU A 214 -0.12 -19.49 31.11
CA LEU A 214 1.17 -19.10 31.69
C LEU A 214 1.77 -17.89 30.96
N ASP A 215 2.39 -16.99 31.71
CA ASP A 215 3.18 -15.88 31.17
C ASP A 215 4.55 -16.34 30.64
N THR A 216 5.35 -15.39 30.13
CA THR A 216 6.68 -15.68 29.56
C THR A 216 7.67 -16.27 30.58
N ALA A 217 7.49 -15.98 31.87
CA ALA A 217 8.32 -16.49 32.95
C ALA A 217 7.79 -17.83 33.51
N GLY A 218 6.65 -18.31 33.02
CA GLY A 218 6.00 -19.54 33.48
C GLY A 218 5.11 -19.35 34.71
N ASN A 219 4.74 -18.12 35.06
CA ASN A 219 3.78 -17.83 36.14
C ASN A 219 2.35 -18.02 35.64
N ILE A 220 1.45 -18.47 36.52
CA ILE A 220 0.02 -18.54 36.22
C ILE A 220 -0.54 -17.13 36.04
N ILE A 221 -1.36 -16.91 35.01
CA ILE A 221 -2.10 -15.68 34.83
C ILE A 221 -3.49 -15.86 35.42
N ASN A 222 -3.67 -15.43 36.66
CA ASN A 222 -4.97 -15.45 37.34
C ASN A 222 -5.84 -14.29 36.83
N ASN A 223 -6.86 -14.62 36.05
CA ASN A 223 -7.81 -13.69 35.43
C ASN A 223 -9.24 -14.07 35.89
N PRO A 224 -10.27 -13.21 35.79
CA PRO A 224 -11.62 -13.57 36.26
C PRO A 224 -12.09 -14.91 35.70
N TYR A 225 -12.40 -15.86 36.58
CA TYR A 225 -12.77 -17.22 36.18
C TYR A 225 -13.61 -17.95 37.26
N SER A 226 -14.54 -18.84 36.92
CA SER A 226 -15.04 -19.11 35.55
C SER A 226 -16.12 -18.10 35.15
N THR A 227 -16.24 -17.92 33.83
CA THR A 227 -17.23 -17.04 33.18
C THR A 227 -18.10 -17.87 32.23
N PRO A 228 -18.89 -18.87 32.72
CA PRO A 228 -19.58 -19.87 31.89
C PRO A 228 -20.82 -19.30 31.18
N TYR A 229 -20.60 -18.29 30.35
CA TYR A 229 -21.60 -17.51 29.64
C TYR A 229 -21.21 -17.38 28.17
N ALA A 230 -22.15 -16.96 27.33
CA ALA A 230 -21.92 -16.71 25.91
C ALA A 230 -20.82 -15.67 25.64
N SER A 231 -20.63 -14.72 26.57
CA SER A 231 -19.55 -13.73 26.58
C SER A 231 -18.40 -14.19 27.50
N SER A 232 -17.94 -15.41 27.31
CA SER A 232 -16.81 -15.98 28.05
C SER A 232 -15.50 -15.55 27.41
N GLY A 233 -14.47 -15.39 28.25
CA GLY A 233 -13.10 -15.11 27.78
C GLY A 233 -13.01 -13.74 27.10
N PHE A 234 -11.86 -13.47 26.48
CA PHE A 234 -11.57 -12.14 25.92
C PHE A 234 -12.68 -11.55 25.02
N ASP A 235 -13.15 -10.35 25.36
CA ASP A 235 -14.19 -9.60 24.65
C ASP A 235 -13.61 -8.54 23.69
N LEU A 236 -13.30 -8.93 22.46
CA LEU A 236 -12.62 -8.06 21.49
C LEU A 236 -13.53 -6.94 20.92
N ASP A 237 -13.13 -5.68 21.12
CA ASP A 237 -13.80 -4.47 20.58
C ASP A 237 -13.08 -3.91 19.33
N GLY A 238 -11.76 -4.13 19.19
CA GLY A 238 -11.04 -3.81 17.96
C GLY A 238 -9.54 -3.63 18.12
N ILE A 239 -8.85 -3.38 17.01
CA ILE A 239 -7.41 -3.07 17.00
C ILE A 239 -7.16 -1.80 16.20
N GLY A 240 -6.64 -0.77 16.86
CA GLY A 240 -6.27 0.51 16.26
C GLY A 240 -4.79 0.55 15.91
N VAL A 241 -4.45 0.94 14.69
CA VAL A 241 -3.07 1.04 14.18
C VAL A 241 -2.55 2.46 14.36
N ILE A 242 -1.35 2.59 14.90
CA ILE A 242 -0.67 3.87 15.20
C ILE A 242 0.42 4.16 14.15
N ASN A 243 1.26 3.17 13.88
CA ASN A 243 2.29 3.24 12.86
C ASN A 243 1.94 2.28 11.72
N GLN A 244 1.67 2.83 10.55
CA GLN A 244 1.30 2.09 9.35
C GLN A 244 2.19 2.52 8.20
N LYS A 245 2.43 1.59 7.27
CA LYS A 245 3.03 1.93 5.98
C LYS A 245 1.98 2.64 5.14
N GLU A 246 2.33 3.78 4.57
CA GLU A 246 1.49 4.37 3.55
C GLU A 246 1.68 3.62 2.24
N GLU A 247 0.60 3.05 1.74
CA GLU A 247 0.50 2.44 0.42
C GLU A 247 -0.84 2.92 -0.18
N PRO A 248 -0.92 3.17 -1.49
CA PRO A 248 -2.18 3.55 -2.13
C PRO A 248 -3.09 2.33 -2.32
N ASN A 249 -3.41 1.66 -1.24
CA ASN A 249 -4.19 0.44 -1.26
C ASN A 249 -5.67 0.76 -1.50
N GLU A 250 -6.31 -0.06 -2.34
CA GLU A 250 -7.74 -0.11 -2.55
C GLU A 250 -8.26 -1.47 -2.14
N ILE A 251 -9.31 -1.48 -1.32
CA ILE A 251 -10.04 -2.69 -0.96
C ILE A 251 -11.25 -2.79 -1.89
N ILE A 252 -11.26 -3.82 -2.72
CA ILE A 252 -12.38 -4.14 -3.60
C ILE A 252 -13.31 -5.07 -2.83
N ASN A 253 -14.33 -4.46 -2.19
CA ASN A 253 -15.31 -5.11 -1.32
C ASN A 253 -16.69 -5.28 -1.98
N LEU A 254 -16.80 -5.01 -3.29
CA LEU A 254 -18.01 -5.21 -4.08
C LEU A 254 -19.25 -4.39 -3.64
N ALA A 255 -19.10 -3.46 -2.69
CA ALA A 255 -20.19 -2.63 -2.19
C ALA A 255 -20.73 -1.62 -3.22
N ASP A 256 -19.93 -1.31 -4.26
CA ASP A 256 -20.32 -0.47 -5.40
C ASP A 256 -21.18 -1.22 -6.44
N VAL A 257 -21.30 -2.55 -6.31
CA VAL A 257 -22.25 -3.33 -7.10
C VAL A 257 -23.64 -3.19 -6.50
N ALA A 258 -24.53 -2.46 -7.20
CA ALA A 258 -25.87 -2.17 -6.70
C ALA A 258 -26.76 -3.43 -6.66
N LEU A 259 -26.96 -3.99 -5.47
CA LEU A 259 -27.85 -5.11 -5.18
C LEU A 259 -29.03 -4.68 -4.30
N GLY A 260 -30.17 -5.37 -4.43
CA GLY A 260 -31.25 -5.30 -3.44
C GLY A 260 -30.92 -6.12 -2.20
N GLU A 261 -31.78 -6.11 -1.18
CA GLU A 261 -31.70 -7.03 -0.04
C GLU A 261 -31.86 -8.48 -0.52
N ASN A 262 -30.94 -9.38 -0.12
CA ASN A 262 -30.83 -10.73 -0.68
C ASN A 262 -30.85 -10.70 -2.22
N GLY A 263 -30.13 -9.76 -2.81
CA GLY A 263 -29.89 -9.61 -4.23
C GLY A 263 -28.64 -10.34 -4.71
N VAL A 264 -28.63 -10.60 -6.00
CA VAL A 264 -27.53 -11.22 -6.74
C VAL A 264 -27.35 -10.53 -8.08
N PHE A 265 -26.12 -10.43 -8.54
CA PHE A 265 -25.82 -10.12 -9.92
C PHE A 265 -26.04 -11.38 -10.79
N ASN A 266 -26.99 -11.30 -11.72
CA ASN A 266 -27.39 -12.39 -12.62
C ASN A 266 -27.12 -12.08 -14.11
N GLY A 267 -26.20 -11.16 -14.40
CA GLY A 267 -25.93 -10.70 -15.76
C GLY A 267 -26.96 -9.69 -16.29
N THR A 268 -26.74 -9.20 -17.51
CA THR A 268 -27.56 -8.15 -18.15
C THR A 268 -28.62 -8.68 -19.13
N SER A 269 -28.60 -9.99 -19.41
CA SER A 269 -29.58 -10.70 -20.24
C SER A 269 -29.86 -12.11 -19.69
N GLU A 270 -31.05 -12.66 -19.97
CA GLU A 270 -31.43 -14.02 -19.53
C GLU A 270 -30.48 -15.11 -20.06
N ASP A 271 -29.91 -14.90 -21.26
CA ASP A 271 -28.82 -15.68 -21.85
C ASP A 271 -27.75 -14.72 -22.41
N GLY A 272 -26.47 -15.02 -22.19
CA GLY A 272 -25.34 -14.28 -22.78
C GLY A 272 -24.17 -14.03 -21.83
N ASP A 273 -23.12 -13.45 -22.40
CA ASP A 273 -21.94 -12.96 -21.67
C ASP A 273 -22.18 -11.51 -21.20
N SER A 274 -21.72 -11.22 -19.99
CA SER A 274 -21.77 -9.91 -19.34
C SER A 274 -20.61 -9.76 -18.36
N SER A 275 -20.52 -8.63 -17.68
CA SER A 275 -19.57 -8.41 -16.60
C SER A 275 -20.14 -7.42 -15.59
N PHE A 276 -19.52 -7.36 -14.43
CA PHE A 276 -19.66 -6.25 -13.50
C PHE A 276 -18.27 -5.76 -13.11
N GLU A 277 -18.18 -4.52 -12.69
CA GLU A 277 -16.94 -3.90 -12.22
C GLU A 277 -17.10 -3.56 -10.74
N SER A 278 -16.00 -3.65 -10.01
CA SER A 278 -15.88 -3.13 -8.65
C SER A 278 -14.44 -2.63 -8.45
N GLY A 279 -14.30 -1.37 -8.05
CA GLY A 279 -12.99 -0.71 -8.00
C GLY A 279 -12.25 -0.80 -9.34
N LEU A 280 -11.02 -1.35 -9.33
CA LEU A 280 -10.19 -1.52 -10.52
C LEU A 280 -10.41 -2.84 -11.27
N LEU A 281 -11.25 -3.75 -10.75
CA LEU A 281 -11.42 -5.08 -11.34
C LEU A 281 -12.74 -5.20 -12.11
N SER A 282 -12.66 -5.86 -13.25
CA SER A 282 -13.81 -6.36 -14.01
C SER A 282 -13.92 -7.87 -13.84
N PHE A 283 -15.15 -8.32 -13.61
CA PHE A 283 -15.50 -9.70 -13.31
C PHE A 283 -16.46 -10.23 -14.37
N ASN A 284 -16.03 -11.24 -15.11
CA ASN A 284 -16.82 -11.81 -16.20
C ASN A 284 -17.91 -12.73 -15.69
N TYR A 285 -19.09 -12.65 -16.31
CA TYR A 285 -20.23 -13.52 -16.08
C TYR A 285 -20.74 -14.06 -17.41
N SER A 286 -20.99 -15.36 -17.49
CA SER A 286 -21.61 -15.98 -18.66
C SER A 286 -22.80 -16.83 -18.23
N ASN A 287 -23.89 -16.79 -18.98
CA ASN A 287 -25.02 -17.71 -18.80
C ASN A 287 -25.49 -18.25 -20.14
N THR A 288 -25.26 -19.54 -20.39
CA THR A 288 -25.75 -20.26 -21.57
C THR A 288 -26.57 -21.48 -21.15
N GLY A 289 -27.58 -21.25 -20.31
CA GLY A 289 -28.40 -22.28 -19.66
C GLY A 289 -27.86 -22.76 -18.30
N PHE A 290 -26.58 -22.54 -18.03
CA PHE A 290 -25.96 -22.63 -16.72
C PHE A 290 -24.96 -21.48 -16.62
N TRP A 291 -24.98 -20.75 -15.51
CA TRP A 291 -24.08 -19.63 -15.35
C TRP A 291 -22.67 -20.11 -14.98
N ASN A 292 -21.67 -19.31 -15.29
CA ASN A 292 -20.25 -19.58 -15.02
C ASN A 292 -19.49 -18.25 -15.00
N GLY A 293 -18.42 -18.15 -14.21
CA GLY A 293 -17.71 -16.89 -13.98
C GLY A 293 -17.97 -16.36 -12.57
N PHE A 294 -18.15 -15.05 -12.45
CA PHE A 294 -18.27 -14.36 -11.17
C PHE A 294 -19.66 -13.77 -10.99
N ALA A 295 -20.13 -13.68 -9.76
CA ALA A 295 -21.32 -12.93 -9.39
C ALA A 295 -21.10 -12.22 -8.05
N ALA A 296 -21.62 -11.00 -7.93
CA ALA A 296 -21.80 -10.37 -6.64
C ALA A 296 -23.11 -10.88 -5.98
N SER A 297 -23.11 -11.06 -4.67
CA SER A 297 -24.24 -11.58 -3.90
C SER A 297 -24.24 -10.97 -2.50
N ASN A 298 -25.43 -10.75 -1.93
CA ASN A 298 -25.60 -10.50 -0.50
C ASN A 298 -26.65 -11.46 0.12
N HIS A 299 -26.80 -12.64 -0.48
CA HIS A 299 -27.64 -13.71 0.06
C HIS A 299 -27.13 -14.18 1.43
N GLN A 300 -28.07 -14.51 2.33
CA GLN A 300 -27.74 -14.95 3.68
C GLN A 300 -28.07 -16.44 3.94
N ASP A 301 -28.40 -17.21 2.90
CA ASP A 301 -28.72 -18.65 3.07
C ASP A 301 -27.46 -19.51 3.12
N ASP A 302 -26.96 -19.75 4.33
CA ASP A 302 -25.86 -20.66 4.63
C ASP A 302 -26.33 -22.11 4.87
N THR A 303 -27.63 -22.41 4.81
CA THR A 303 -28.18 -23.71 5.24
C THR A 303 -28.60 -24.62 4.10
N THR A 304 -29.21 -24.09 3.05
CA THR A 304 -29.83 -24.90 2.00
C THR A 304 -28.77 -25.61 1.16
N ALA A 305 -28.85 -26.94 1.11
CA ALA A 305 -27.97 -27.77 0.29
C ALA A 305 -28.40 -27.83 -1.18
N GLY A 306 -27.43 -28.02 -2.08
CA GLY A 306 -27.66 -28.27 -3.50
C GLY A 306 -27.53 -27.04 -4.40
N TRP A 307 -27.58 -27.29 -5.70
CA TRP A 307 -27.31 -26.31 -6.76
C TRP A 307 -28.26 -25.10 -6.80
N ALA A 308 -29.43 -25.18 -6.14
CA ALA A 308 -30.34 -24.04 -6.05
C ALA A 308 -29.82 -22.92 -5.13
N ASN A 309 -28.78 -23.20 -4.33
CA ASN A 309 -28.11 -22.25 -3.44
C ASN A 309 -26.66 -21.97 -3.89
N ASP A 310 -26.49 -21.67 -5.17
CA ASP A 310 -25.19 -21.53 -5.83
C ASP A 310 -24.59 -20.11 -5.76
N LYS A 311 -25.26 -19.18 -5.06
CA LYS A 311 -24.85 -17.78 -4.89
C LYS A 311 -24.63 -17.36 -3.43
N SER A 312 -24.70 -18.29 -2.49
CA SER A 312 -24.50 -17.96 -1.09
C SER A 312 -23.10 -18.34 -0.62
N ALA A 313 -22.46 -17.46 0.13
CA ALA A 313 -21.30 -17.79 0.94
C ALA A 313 -21.74 -18.54 2.20
N ILE A 314 -20.93 -19.48 2.66
CA ILE A 314 -21.22 -20.23 3.90
C ILE A 314 -21.24 -19.35 5.16
N THR A 315 -20.65 -18.15 5.07
CA THR A 315 -20.66 -17.13 6.13
C THR A 315 -21.96 -16.34 6.20
N ALA A 316 -22.89 -16.55 5.26
CA ALA A 316 -24.12 -15.78 5.08
C ALA A 316 -23.93 -14.26 4.82
N SER A 317 -22.69 -13.79 4.66
CA SER A 317 -22.39 -12.36 4.54
C SER A 317 -20.97 -12.10 4.02
N GLY A 318 -20.76 -10.90 3.47
CA GLY A 318 -19.44 -10.31 3.28
C GLY A 318 -18.70 -10.10 4.60
N ILE A 319 -17.41 -9.81 4.53
CA ILE A 319 -16.55 -9.75 5.72
C ILE A 319 -16.73 -8.45 6.53
N ASP A 320 -17.09 -7.36 5.87
CA ASP A 320 -17.14 -6.02 6.47
C ASP A 320 -18.27 -5.90 7.51
N SER A 321 -19.48 -6.36 7.19
CA SER A 321 -20.65 -6.34 8.09
C SER A 321 -21.71 -7.34 7.67
N ILE A 322 -22.75 -7.51 8.50
CA ILE A 322 -23.86 -8.45 8.26
C ILE A 322 -24.71 -7.97 7.09
N GLY A 323 -24.91 -8.85 6.10
CA GLY A 323 -25.64 -8.58 4.87
C GLY A 323 -24.83 -7.85 3.80
N ASP A 324 -23.52 -7.68 3.98
CA ASP A 324 -22.66 -7.07 2.96
C ASP A 324 -22.49 -7.95 1.74
N THR A 325 -22.21 -7.28 0.62
CA THR A 325 -21.96 -7.91 -0.67
C THR A 325 -20.63 -8.65 -0.65
N TYR A 326 -20.61 -9.83 -1.25
CA TYR A 326 -19.42 -10.64 -1.50
C TYR A 326 -19.47 -11.21 -2.91
N GLY A 327 -18.35 -11.78 -3.35
CA GLY A 327 -18.20 -12.41 -4.66
C GLY A 327 -18.40 -13.91 -4.56
N ILE A 328 -19.01 -14.51 -5.59
CA ILE A 328 -19.03 -15.95 -5.82
C ILE A 328 -18.36 -16.19 -7.17
N CYS A 329 -17.38 -17.08 -7.18
CA CYS A 329 -16.80 -17.61 -8.40
C CYS A 329 -17.31 -19.02 -8.66
N ASN A 330 -17.73 -19.30 -9.88
CA ASN A 330 -18.19 -20.59 -10.37
C ASN A 330 -17.37 -21.04 -11.57
N GLY A 331 -16.80 -22.23 -11.48
CA GLY A 331 -16.05 -22.93 -12.52
C GLY A 331 -14.53 -22.85 -12.32
N SER A 332 -13.80 -23.63 -13.12
CA SER A 332 -12.33 -23.55 -13.18
C SER A 332 -11.87 -22.50 -14.19
N ASP A 333 -10.63 -22.03 -14.04
CA ASP A 333 -9.95 -21.14 -15.00
C ASP A 333 -10.72 -19.84 -15.22
N LYS A 334 -10.89 -19.08 -14.14
CA LYS A 334 -11.60 -17.80 -14.11
C LYS A 334 -10.67 -16.65 -13.89
N THR A 335 -10.94 -15.55 -14.57
CA THR A 335 -10.06 -14.40 -14.61
C THR A 335 -10.81 -13.13 -14.23
N ALA A 336 -10.27 -12.38 -13.28
CA ALA A 336 -10.63 -11.00 -13.01
C ALA A 336 -9.55 -10.09 -13.63
N PHE A 337 -9.97 -9.00 -14.27
CA PHE A 337 -9.09 -8.16 -15.10
C PHE A 337 -8.99 -6.75 -14.52
N PHE A 338 -7.79 -6.17 -14.53
CA PHE A 338 -7.65 -4.75 -14.24
C PHE A 338 -8.16 -3.88 -15.40
N THR A 339 -9.14 -3.01 -15.13
CA THR A 339 -9.89 -2.24 -16.16
C THR A 339 -9.03 -1.20 -16.89
N ASN A 340 -7.94 -0.76 -16.27
CA ASN A 340 -6.99 0.19 -16.87
C ASN A 340 -5.90 -0.50 -17.73
N GLY A 341 -5.83 -1.83 -17.72
CA GLY A 341 -4.79 -2.61 -18.41
C GLY A 341 -3.38 -2.51 -17.80
N GLY A 342 -3.23 -1.80 -16.67
CA GLY A 342 -1.98 -1.70 -15.92
C GLY A 342 -1.72 -2.93 -15.05
N ALA A 343 -0.46 -3.14 -14.69
CA ALA A 343 -0.09 -4.18 -13.73
C ALA A 343 -0.16 -3.63 -12.30
N HIS A 344 -0.82 -4.33 -11.40
CA HIS A 344 -0.98 -3.92 -10.01
C HIS A 344 -0.52 -5.02 -9.05
N LYS A 345 0.03 -4.64 -7.91
CA LYS A 345 0.32 -5.61 -6.84
C LYS A 345 -0.97 -5.94 -6.12
N VAL A 346 -1.22 -7.23 -5.92
CA VAL A 346 -2.35 -7.72 -5.13
C VAL A 346 -1.81 -8.28 -3.83
N ASN A 347 -2.09 -7.61 -2.72
CA ASN A 347 -1.59 -8.01 -1.41
C ASN A 347 -2.26 -9.30 -0.93
N GLY A 348 -3.56 -9.43 -1.20
CA GLY A 348 -4.32 -10.61 -0.82
C GLY A 348 -5.82 -10.39 -0.95
N MET A 349 -6.57 -11.38 -0.52
CA MET A 349 -8.03 -11.37 -0.54
C MET A 349 -8.59 -12.32 0.51
N TYR A 350 -9.85 -12.18 0.87
CA TYR A 350 -10.53 -13.17 1.70
C TYR A 350 -11.25 -14.17 0.83
N VAL A 351 -11.20 -15.43 1.26
CA VAL A 351 -11.90 -16.54 0.61
C VAL A 351 -12.63 -17.36 1.64
N THR A 352 -13.73 -17.97 1.22
CA THR A 352 -14.42 -19.01 1.97
C THR A 352 -15.14 -19.95 1.01
N ASN A 353 -15.75 -21.01 1.51
CA ASN A 353 -16.57 -21.88 0.68
C ASN A 353 -17.91 -21.23 0.32
N SER A 354 -18.47 -21.58 -0.83
CA SER A 354 -19.90 -21.36 -1.03
C SER A 354 -20.71 -22.30 -0.14
N THR A 355 -21.97 -21.96 0.11
CA THR A 355 -22.90 -22.84 0.83
C THR A 355 -23.04 -24.17 0.09
N TYR A 356 -23.24 -24.14 -1.23
CA TYR A 356 -23.39 -25.36 -2.02
C TYR A 356 -22.19 -26.30 -1.89
N ALA A 357 -20.97 -25.80 -2.09
CA ALA A 357 -19.76 -26.61 -1.96
C ALA A 357 -19.59 -27.17 -0.53
N THR A 358 -19.84 -26.34 0.49
CA THR A 358 -19.77 -26.77 1.89
C THR A 358 -20.74 -27.91 2.19
N ARG A 359 -22.02 -27.74 1.85
CA ARG A 359 -23.05 -28.75 2.14
C ARG A 359 -22.79 -30.05 1.37
N SER A 360 -22.31 -29.94 0.12
CA SER A 360 -21.88 -31.08 -0.68
C SER A 360 -20.74 -31.85 0.00
N MET A 361 -19.68 -31.19 0.46
CA MET A 361 -18.58 -31.84 1.18
C MET A 361 -19.03 -32.46 2.51
N GLN A 362 -19.91 -31.80 3.25
CA GLN A 362 -20.40 -32.28 4.56
C GLN A 362 -21.33 -33.50 4.46
N GLN A 363 -22.14 -33.58 3.40
CA GLN A 363 -23.29 -34.48 3.33
C GLN A 363 -23.22 -35.46 2.14
N GLY A 364 -22.42 -35.15 1.13
CA GLY A 364 -22.55 -35.72 -0.21
C GLY A 364 -23.80 -35.21 -0.94
N ASP A 365 -23.87 -35.46 -2.24
CA ASP A 365 -25.05 -35.20 -3.06
C ASP A 365 -25.22 -36.27 -4.16
N SER A 366 -25.96 -35.96 -5.22
CA SER A 366 -26.20 -36.92 -6.32
C SER A 366 -24.97 -37.17 -7.21
N PHE A 367 -23.94 -36.34 -7.08
CA PHE A 367 -22.71 -36.35 -7.87
C PHE A 367 -21.48 -36.50 -6.96
N ALA A 368 -21.39 -35.69 -5.90
CA ALA A 368 -20.26 -35.64 -5.00
C ALA A 368 -20.42 -36.56 -3.78
N LYS A 369 -19.30 -37.08 -3.28
CA LYS A 369 -19.27 -37.83 -2.03
C LYS A 369 -19.06 -36.90 -0.83
N LYS A 370 -19.48 -37.37 0.34
CA LYS A 370 -19.08 -36.76 1.62
C LYS A 370 -17.56 -36.86 1.81
N PHE A 371 -16.92 -35.77 2.22
CA PHE A 371 -15.50 -35.74 2.58
C PHE A 371 -15.24 -36.53 3.86
N GLY A 372 -14.12 -37.26 3.92
CA GLY A 372 -13.85 -38.26 4.95
C GLY A 372 -14.62 -39.58 4.73
N GLY A 373 -15.54 -39.64 3.77
CA GLY A 373 -16.37 -40.81 3.51
C GLY A 373 -17.28 -41.17 4.69
N GLU A 374 -17.83 -42.39 4.69
CA GLU A 374 -18.70 -42.86 5.78
C GLU A 374 -17.94 -43.02 7.10
N SER A 375 -16.64 -43.36 7.03
CA SER A 375 -15.80 -43.62 8.21
C SER A 375 -15.15 -42.37 8.81
N GLY A 376 -15.15 -41.26 8.07
CA GLY A 376 -14.41 -40.04 8.40
C GLY A 376 -12.92 -40.09 8.04
N ASN A 377 -12.40 -41.17 7.45
CA ASN A 377 -10.95 -41.36 7.19
C ASN A 377 -10.54 -41.26 5.72
N ASP A 378 -11.46 -41.03 4.79
CA ASP A 378 -11.08 -40.85 3.39
C ASP A 378 -10.27 -39.56 3.27
N LYS A 379 -9.04 -39.67 2.74
CA LYS A 379 -8.19 -38.51 2.50
C LYS A 379 -8.77 -37.66 1.37
N ASP A 380 -9.40 -36.55 1.73
CA ASP A 380 -10.03 -35.62 0.80
C ASP A 380 -9.43 -34.22 0.87
N TYR A 381 -9.59 -33.44 -0.18
CA TYR A 381 -9.24 -32.02 -0.18
C TYR A 381 -10.09 -31.24 -1.18
N PHE A 382 -10.25 -29.94 -0.92
CA PHE A 382 -10.76 -28.96 -1.88
C PHE A 382 -9.82 -27.77 -1.90
N LEU A 383 -9.23 -27.48 -3.05
CA LEU A 383 -8.09 -26.58 -3.22
C LEU A 383 -8.45 -25.46 -4.20
N LEU A 384 -8.27 -24.22 -3.75
CA LEU A 384 -8.23 -23.01 -4.57
C LEU A 384 -6.80 -22.71 -4.98
N LYS A 385 -6.60 -22.44 -6.27
CA LYS A 385 -5.33 -22.02 -6.87
C LYS A 385 -5.48 -20.62 -7.44
N ILE A 386 -4.53 -19.74 -7.12
CA ILE A 386 -4.54 -18.34 -7.55
C ILE A 386 -3.19 -17.99 -8.18
N TRP A 387 -3.21 -17.44 -9.38
CA TRP A 387 -2.01 -16.96 -10.08
C TRP A 387 -2.31 -15.69 -10.86
N GLY A 388 -1.28 -14.94 -11.24
CA GLY A 388 -1.44 -13.71 -12.02
C GLY A 388 -1.09 -13.88 -13.49
N THR A 389 -1.56 -12.95 -14.32
CA THR A 389 -0.96 -12.68 -15.64
C THR A 389 -0.11 -11.41 -15.51
N GLN A 390 1.15 -11.45 -15.96
CA GLN A 390 2.07 -10.33 -15.90
C GLN A 390 1.88 -9.39 -17.12
N LEU A 391 2.47 -8.20 -17.07
CA LEU A 391 2.39 -7.21 -18.16
C LEU A 391 2.91 -7.73 -19.53
N ASN A 392 3.81 -8.72 -19.51
CA ASN A 392 4.32 -9.38 -20.72
C ASN A 392 3.35 -10.43 -21.32
N GLY A 393 2.20 -10.68 -20.68
CA GLY A 393 1.20 -11.67 -21.07
C GLY A 393 1.46 -13.10 -20.57
N GLU A 394 2.54 -13.34 -19.84
CA GLU A 394 2.86 -14.65 -19.25
C GLU A 394 2.25 -14.79 -17.85
N ALA A 395 1.99 -16.03 -17.43
CA ALA A 395 1.57 -16.30 -16.05
C ALA A 395 2.70 -15.95 -15.05
N THR A 396 2.33 -15.68 -13.79
CA THR A 396 3.30 -15.60 -12.69
C THR A 396 4.02 -16.92 -12.50
N GLU A 397 5.27 -16.87 -12.04
CA GLU A 397 6.02 -18.10 -11.71
C GLU A 397 5.39 -18.84 -10.53
N ASP A 398 4.88 -18.08 -9.55
CA ASP A 398 4.21 -18.63 -8.38
C ASP A 398 2.71 -18.84 -8.62
N THR A 399 2.14 -19.79 -7.88
CA THR A 399 0.72 -20.06 -7.77
C THR A 399 0.40 -20.32 -6.30
N VAL A 400 -0.39 -19.42 -5.73
CA VAL A 400 -0.83 -19.52 -4.34
C VAL A 400 -1.90 -20.60 -4.22
N ASN A 401 -1.66 -21.56 -3.33
CA ASN A 401 -2.53 -22.70 -3.07
C ASN A 401 -3.20 -22.53 -1.70
N PHE A 402 -4.54 -22.53 -1.69
CA PHE A 402 -5.34 -22.40 -0.47
C PHE A 402 -6.35 -23.55 -0.35
N TYR A 403 -6.23 -24.36 0.70
CA TYR A 403 -7.17 -25.45 0.95
C TYR A 403 -8.45 -24.93 1.59
N LEU A 404 -9.54 -24.98 0.83
CA LEU A 404 -10.91 -24.70 1.30
C LEU A 404 -11.46 -25.86 2.15
N ALA A 405 -10.88 -27.06 2.00
CA ALA A 405 -11.05 -28.19 2.91
C ALA A 405 -9.82 -29.11 2.82
N ASP A 406 -9.44 -29.73 3.94
CA ASP A 406 -8.35 -30.70 3.99
C ASP A 406 -8.64 -31.79 5.03
N PHE A 407 -8.71 -33.04 4.55
CA PHE A 407 -8.96 -34.25 5.33
C PHE A 407 -7.79 -35.24 5.21
N ARG A 408 -6.60 -34.74 4.84
CA ARG A 408 -5.43 -35.61 4.57
C ARG A 408 -4.60 -35.90 5.80
N PHE A 409 -4.94 -35.29 6.93
CA PHE A 409 -4.27 -35.48 8.21
C PHE A 409 -4.36 -36.94 8.66
N ASP A 410 -3.39 -37.37 9.46
CA ASP A 410 -3.44 -38.71 10.07
C ASP A 410 -4.30 -38.72 11.35
N ASP A 411 -4.51 -37.56 11.95
CA ASP A 411 -5.46 -37.32 13.04
C ASP A 411 -6.65 -36.52 12.51
N ASN A 412 -7.80 -37.17 12.40
CA ASN A 412 -8.99 -36.56 11.79
C ASN A 412 -9.57 -35.41 12.62
N SER A 413 -9.12 -35.19 13.87
CA SER A 413 -9.52 -33.97 14.60
C SER A 413 -8.94 -32.70 13.98
N GLU A 414 -7.90 -32.84 13.15
CA GLU A 414 -7.31 -31.74 12.38
C GLU A 414 -8.02 -31.54 11.03
N ASP A 415 -8.94 -32.43 10.63
CA ASP A 415 -9.69 -32.29 9.39
C ASP A 415 -10.61 -31.08 9.44
N TYR A 416 -10.67 -30.31 8.36
CA TYR A 416 -11.49 -29.10 8.33
C TYR A 416 -12.17 -28.83 6.99
N ILE A 417 -13.29 -28.11 7.08
CA ILE A 417 -13.91 -27.38 5.97
C ILE A 417 -13.94 -25.92 6.40
N VAL A 418 -13.44 -25.01 5.55
CA VAL A 418 -13.46 -23.58 5.84
C VAL A 418 -14.91 -23.07 5.80
N THR A 419 -15.39 -22.55 6.93
CA THR A 419 -16.74 -21.97 7.08
C THR A 419 -16.75 -20.51 7.55
N ASN A 420 -15.57 -19.91 7.67
CA ASN A 420 -15.33 -18.51 8.00
C ASN A 420 -14.51 -17.85 6.88
N TRP A 421 -14.38 -16.52 6.90
CA TRP A 421 -13.51 -15.82 5.97
C TRP A 421 -12.04 -16.05 6.31
N ARG A 422 -11.23 -16.39 5.31
CA ARG A 422 -9.79 -16.66 5.46
C ARG A 422 -9.01 -15.76 4.52
N TYR A 423 -8.05 -15.02 5.05
CA TYR A 423 -7.16 -14.22 4.24
C TYR A 423 -6.16 -15.11 3.49
N VAL A 424 -5.95 -14.81 2.22
CA VAL A 424 -4.95 -15.44 1.35
C VAL A 424 -3.97 -14.35 0.93
N ASP A 425 -2.72 -14.49 1.36
CA ASP A 425 -1.62 -13.62 0.93
C ASP A 425 -1.29 -13.91 -0.54
N LEU A 426 -1.32 -12.87 -1.36
CA LEU A 426 -1.03 -12.90 -2.80
C LEU A 426 0.20 -12.08 -3.18
N THR A 427 0.93 -11.53 -2.21
CA THR A 427 2.10 -10.67 -2.45
C THR A 427 3.19 -11.36 -3.27
N SER A 428 3.30 -12.70 -3.18
CA SER A 428 4.26 -13.49 -3.95
C SER A 428 4.01 -13.47 -5.46
N LEU A 429 2.80 -13.10 -5.91
CA LEU A 429 2.47 -12.98 -7.33
C LEU A 429 3.12 -11.74 -7.99
N GLY A 430 3.57 -10.76 -7.22
CA GLY A 430 4.11 -9.51 -7.75
C GLY A 430 3.03 -8.63 -8.41
N ALA A 431 3.42 -7.83 -9.40
CA ALA A 431 2.50 -6.98 -10.16
C ALA A 431 1.88 -7.75 -11.34
N VAL A 432 0.55 -7.70 -11.45
CA VAL A 432 -0.23 -8.52 -12.39
C VAL A 432 -1.31 -7.67 -13.07
N THR A 433 -1.61 -7.95 -14.35
CA THR A 433 -2.71 -7.35 -15.10
C THR A 433 -4.02 -8.11 -14.94
N GLU A 434 -3.94 -9.36 -14.46
CA GLU A 434 -5.08 -10.25 -14.26
C GLU A 434 -4.86 -11.15 -13.04
N LEU A 435 -5.94 -11.48 -12.33
CA LEU A 435 -5.97 -12.53 -11.30
C LEU A 435 -6.74 -13.72 -11.83
N ASN A 436 -6.12 -14.90 -11.78
CA ASN A 436 -6.67 -16.14 -12.28
C ASN A 436 -6.92 -17.14 -11.16
N PHE A 437 -8.03 -17.88 -11.26
CA PHE A 437 -8.54 -18.77 -10.24
C PHE A 437 -8.88 -20.14 -10.83
N ALA A 438 -8.50 -21.20 -10.13
CA ALA A 438 -8.96 -22.55 -10.45
C ALA A 438 -9.18 -23.38 -9.19
N LEU A 439 -10.17 -24.28 -9.24
CA LEU A 439 -10.46 -25.21 -8.17
C LEU A 439 -10.02 -26.63 -8.53
N SER A 440 -9.65 -27.41 -7.52
CA SER A 440 -9.34 -28.84 -7.62
C SER A 440 -9.85 -29.56 -6.37
N SER A 441 -10.35 -30.79 -6.54
CA SER A 441 -10.81 -31.64 -5.43
C SER A 441 -10.20 -33.03 -5.52
N SER A 442 -10.17 -33.77 -4.41
CA SER A 442 -9.94 -35.21 -4.41
C SER A 442 -11.11 -35.99 -5.03
N ASP A 443 -12.33 -35.47 -4.92
CA ASP A 443 -13.54 -36.11 -5.43
C ASP A 443 -13.76 -35.80 -6.91
N ASN A 444 -13.31 -36.74 -7.75
CA ASN A 444 -13.39 -36.67 -9.21
C ASN A 444 -14.10 -37.90 -9.78
N GLY A 445 -14.92 -37.67 -10.80
CA GLY A 445 -15.51 -38.71 -11.65
C GLY A 445 -14.93 -38.70 -13.06
N ASP A 446 -15.55 -39.47 -13.96
CA ASP A 446 -15.12 -39.61 -15.36
C ASP A 446 -15.13 -38.28 -16.16
N TRP A 447 -15.86 -37.28 -15.67
CA TRP A 447 -16.08 -35.98 -16.34
C TRP A 447 -15.39 -34.80 -15.65
N GLY A 448 -14.56 -35.07 -14.64
CA GLY A 448 -13.86 -34.06 -13.85
C GLY A 448 -14.32 -34.03 -12.40
N MET A 449 -14.16 -32.87 -11.77
CA MET A 449 -14.48 -32.66 -10.36
C MET A 449 -15.97 -32.86 -10.08
N ASN A 450 -16.31 -33.70 -9.10
CA ASN A 450 -17.69 -33.88 -8.66
C ASN A 450 -18.08 -32.82 -7.62
N THR A 451 -17.14 -32.44 -6.75
CA THR A 451 -17.32 -31.34 -5.79
C THR A 451 -17.72 -30.08 -6.54
N PRO A 452 -18.77 -29.34 -6.09
CA PRO A 452 -19.18 -28.11 -6.76
C PRO A 452 -18.03 -27.12 -6.88
N ALA A 453 -17.75 -26.66 -8.10
CA ALA A 453 -16.66 -25.74 -8.41
C ALA A 453 -16.98 -24.28 -8.01
N TYR A 454 -17.29 -24.06 -6.74
CA TYR A 454 -17.73 -22.76 -6.22
C TYR A 454 -16.94 -22.35 -4.98
N PHE A 455 -16.50 -21.10 -4.96
CA PHE A 455 -15.97 -20.47 -3.75
C PHE A 455 -16.48 -19.03 -3.66
N ALA A 456 -16.43 -18.48 -2.45
CA ALA A 456 -16.74 -17.09 -2.18
C ALA A 456 -15.46 -16.29 -1.95
N PHE A 457 -15.46 -15.02 -2.32
CA PHE A 457 -14.36 -14.10 -2.09
C PHE A 457 -14.84 -12.71 -1.68
N ASP A 458 -13.97 -11.97 -1.00
CA ASP A 458 -14.23 -10.60 -0.60
C ASP A 458 -12.93 -9.82 -0.37
N ASN A 459 -13.04 -8.49 -0.28
CA ASN A 459 -11.96 -7.57 0.11
C ASN A 459 -10.62 -7.85 -0.60
N ILE A 460 -10.61 -7.83 -1.94
CA ILE A 460 -9.35 -7.93 -2.71
C ILE A 460 -8.55 -6.65 -2.47
N ASN A 461 -7.40 -6.78 -1.83
CA ASN A 461 -6.52 -5.67 -1.47
C ASN A 461 -5.48 -5.44 -2.55
N VAL A 462 -5.62 -4.35 -3.29
CA VAL A 462 -4.76 -3.98 -4.42
C VAL A 462 -3.95 -2.75 -4.04
N THR A 463 -2.62 -2.81 -4.17
CA THR A 463 -1.79 -1.60 -4.16
C THR A 463 -1.85 -0.98 -5.54
N LYS A 464 -2.46 0.21 -5.62
CA LYS A 464 -2.53 0.98 -6.87
C LYS A 464 -1.12 1.32 -7.34
N ASP A 465 -0.92 1.18 -8.65
CA ASP A 465 0.30 1.60 -9.34
C ASP A 465 -0.05 2.89 -10.09
N PHE A 466 0.47 4.02 -9.60
CA PHE A 466 0.26 5.31 -10.25
C PHE A 466 1.28 5.50 -11.36
N SER A 467 0.90 6.29 -12.37
CA SER A 467 1.91 6.77 -13.31
C SER A 467 2.81 7.80 -12.61
N PRO A 468 4.10 7.87 -12.97
CA PRO A 468 4.96 8.93 -12.49
C PRO A 468 4.36 10.28 -12.90
N THR A 469 4.59 11.30 -12.08
CA THR A 469 4.07 12.65 -12.29
C THR A 469 5.22 13.63 -12.45
N SER A 470 4.99 14.69 -13.23
CA SER A 470 5.96 15.79 -13.35
C SER A 470 5.75 16.82 -12.24
N ASN A 471 6.81 17.06 -11.47
CA ASN A 471 6.89 18.16 -10.51
C ASN A 471 7.21 19.49 -11.23
N LEU A 472 7.91 19.42 -12.37
CA LEU A 472 8.38 20.55 -13.17
C LEU A 472 8.21 20.24 -14.67
N SER A 473 8.17 21.29 -15.51
CA SER A 473 8.18 21.15 -16.98
C SER A 473 9.56 21.47 -17.53
N ILE A 474 10.15 20.56 -18.32
CA ILE A 474 11.47 20.79 -18.92
C ILE A 474 11.42 22.00 -19.86
N PRO A 475 12.28 23.03 -19.66
CA PRO A 475 12.25 24.20 -20.51
C PRO A 475 12.72 23.86 -21.92
N ASP A 476 12.07 24.45 -22.90
CA ASP A 476 12.55 24.45 -24.29
C ASP A 476 13.98 25.00 -24.37
N VAL A 477 14.77 24.48 -25.32
CA VAL A 477 16.18 24.82 -25.49
C VAL A 477 16.38 25.60 -26.79
N THR A 478 16.94 26.80 -26.67
CA THR A 478 17.40 27.58 -27.82
C THR A 478 18.93 27.70 -27.79
N ALA A 479 19.58 27.33 -28.89
CA ALA A 479 21.04 27.35 -29.02
C ALA A 479 21.48 27.85 -30.41
N SER A 480 22.75 28.24 -30.54
CA SER A 480 23.40 28.42 -31.85
C SER A 480 24.09 27.13 -32.27
N GLN A 481 24.30 26.90 -33.57
CA GLN A 481 25.02 25.71 -34.07
C GLN A 481 26.39 25.47 -33.38
N GLU A 482 27.06 26.54 -32.94
CA GLU A 482 28.37 26.50 -32.24
C GLU A 482 28.26 26.59 -30.70
N ALA A 483 27.06 26.42 -30.14
CA ALA A 483 26.89 26.43 -28.69
C ALA A 483 27.59 25.24 -28.05
N ILE A 484 28.10 25.43 -26.83
CA ILE A 484 28.52 24.33 -25.98
C ILE A 484 27.32 23.45 -25.62
N ASP A 485 27.59 22.22 -25.19
CA ASP A 485 26.56 21.28 -24.77
C ASP A 485 25.66 21.87 -23.67
N THR A 486 24.36 21.64 -23.80
CA THR A 486 23.38 21.98 -22.77
C THR A 486 23.22 20.79 -21.84
N VAL A 487 23.37 21.01 -20.54
CA VAL A 487 23.18 19.97 -19.51
C VAL A 487 22.01 20.36 -18.62
N ILE A 488 21.04 19.47 -18.46
CA ILE A 488 19.86 19.63 -17.61
C ILE A 488 19.88 18.52 -16.56
N ASP A 489 19.97 18.89 -15.27
CA ASP A 489 19.82 17.95 -14.15
C ASP A 489 18.33 17.67 -13.93
N LEU A 490 17.92 16.41 -14.10
CA LEU A 490 16.55 15.92 -13.97
C LEU A 490 16.18 15.52 -12.52
N THR A 491 17.09 15.70 -11.54
CA THR A 491 16.84 15.33 -10.15
C THR A 491 15.62 16.06 -9.56
N GLY A 492 14.61 15.29 -9.13
CA GLY A 492 13.37 15.82 -8.52
C GLY A 492 12.34 16.39 -9.51
N TRP A 493 12.57 16.26 -10.82
CA TRP A 493 11.63 16.73 -11.85
C TRP A 493 10.40 15.86 -11.97
N TYR A 494 10.56 14.58 -11.64
CA TYR A 494 9.51 13.59 -11.65
C TYR A 494 9.47 12.90 -10.30
N SER A 495 8.28 12.49 -9.91
CA SER A 495 8.08 11.68 -8.71
C SER A 495 6.96 10.68 -8.91
N ASP A 496 7.05 9.59 -8.21
CA ASP A 496 6.05 8.54 -8.15
C ASP A 496 5.49 8.44 -6.73
N ALA A 497 4.16 8.35 -6.61
CA ALA A 497 3.52 8.33 -5.30
C ALA A 497 3.66 6.98 -4.58
N ASP A 498 3.98 5.91 -5.31
CA ASP A 498 4.03 4.55 -4.78
C ASP A 498 5.29 3.77 -5.15
N ASN A 499 6.25 4.44 -5.79
CA ASN A 499 7.57 3.91 -6.06
C ASN A 499 8.67 4.84 -5.53
N ASP A 500 9.86 4.30 -5.33
CA ASP A 500 11.03 5.12 -5.01
C ASP A 500 11.44 5.94 -6.24
N ASP A 501 11.52 7.27 -6.09
CA ASP A 501 11.90 8.20 -7.16
C ASP A 501 13.29 7.88 -7.73
N ASP A 502 14.17 7.27 -6.93
CA ASP A 502 15.50 6.84 -7.37
C ASP A 502 15.47 5.68 -8.38
N LEU A 503 14.32 5.00 -8.54
CA LEU A 503 14.12 3.91 -9.49
C LEU A 503 13.46 4.34 -10.80
N ILE A 504 13.15 5.64 -10.97
CA ILE A 504 12.57 6.17 -12.20
C ILE A 504 13.59 6.02 -13.36
N GLU A 505 13.14 5.39 -14.44
CA GLU A 505 13.94 5.17 -15.64
C GLU A 505 13.63 6.24 -16.71
N TYR A 506 14.67 6.73 -17.38
CA TYR A 506 14.54 7.71 -18.46
C TYR A 506 14.99 7.09 -19.79
N SER A 507 14.21 7.33 -20.84
CA SER A 507 14.61 7.05 -22.22
C SER A 507 14.32 8.28 -23.10
N ILE A 508 14.99 8.40 -24.24
CA ILE A 508 14.89 9.59 -25.09
C ILE A 508 14.71 9.25 -26.56
N LYS A 509 13.96 10.11 -27.26
CA LYS A 509 13.76 10.02 -28.70
C LYS A 509 13.75 11.41 -29.32
N SER A 510 14.69 11.65 -30.25
CA SER A 510 14.72 12.87 -31.06
C SER A 510 13.88 12.71 -32.33
N SER A 511 13.15 13.75 -32.71
CA SER A 511 12.45 13.81 -34.00
C SER A 511 13.39 14.09 -35.18
N ASP A 512 14.57 14.66 -34.92
CA ASP A 512 15.64 14.85 -35.90
C ASP A 512 17.02 14.71 -35.23
N SER A 513 17.56 13.50 -35.26
CA SER A 513 18.89 13.19 -34.72
C SER A 513 20.05 13.73 -35.57
N SER A 514 19.77 14.43 -36.69
CA SER A 514 20.82 15.10 -37.46
C SER A 514 21.14 16.48 -36.89
N LEU A 515 20.16 17.15 -36.26
CA LEU A 515 20.29 18.50 -35.71
C LEU A 515 21.05 18.54 -34.37
N PHE A 516 20.83 17.53 -33.53
CA PHE A 516 21.49 17.36 -32.24
C PHE A 516 21.55 15.88 -31.85
N SER A 517 22.43 15.53 -30.92
CA SER A 517 22.40 14.28 -30.16
C SER A 517 22.06 14.58 -28.71
N ALA A 518 21.41 13.63 -28.03
CA ALA A 518 21.12 13.72 -26.62
C ALA A 518 21.45 12.40 -25.92
N GLU A 519 21.84 12.47 -24.66
CA GLU A 519 22.06 11.31 -23.79
C GLU A 519 21.67 11.64 -22.34
N ILE A 520 21.24 10.62 -21.59
CA ILE A 520 20.99 10.73 -20.15
C ILE A 520 21.97 9.83 -19.42
N THR A 521 22.73 10.40 -18.49
CA THR A 521 23.62 9.66 -17.59
C THR A 521 23.49 10.21 -16.18
N ASN A 522 23.22 9.37 -15.17
CA ASN A 522 23.07 9.78 -13.77
C ASN A 522 22.10 10.96 -13.57
N ASN A 523 20.92 10.91 -14.19
CA ASN A 523 19.91 11.98 -14.19
C ASN A 523 20.33 13.30 -14.87
N GLU A 524 21.47 13.38 -15.54
CA GLU A 524 21.85 14.52 -16.35
C GLU A 524 21.51 14.27 -17.82
N LEU A 525 20.60 15.06 -18.37
CA LEU A 525 20.31 15.13 -19.81
C LEU A 525 21.31 16.08 -20.48
N SER A 526 22.19 15.53 -21.31
CA SER A 526 23.16 16.28 -22.11
C SER A 526 22.71 16.37 -23.57
N ILE A 527 22.71 17.57 -24.14
CA ILE A 527 22.32 17.86 -25.52
C ILE A 527 23.51 18.50 -26.25
N THR A 528 23.95 17.85 -27.32
CA THR A 528 25.07 18.30 -28.17
C THR A 528 24.55 18.69 -29.55
N PHE A 529 24.83 19.92 -29.97
CA PHE A 529 24.32 20.49 -31.22
C PHE A 529 25.23 20.18 -32.41
N ASN A 530 24.64 20.01 -33.59
CA ASN A 530 25.39 19.90 -34.84
C ASN A 530 25.85 21.29 -35.30
N ASP A 531 27.16 21.46 -35.47
CA ASP A 531 27.80 22.73 -35.84
C ASP A 531 27.48 23.26 -37.23
N SER A 532 26.81 22.47 -38.06
CA SER A 532 26.58 22.73 -39.47
C SER A 532 25.11 22.81 -39.86
N LEU A 533 24.18 22.58 -38.91
CA LEU A 533 22.74 22.53 -39.16
C LEU A 533 21.98 23.47 -38.23
N SER A 534 20.94 24.10 -38.79
CA SER A 534 20.00 24.95 -38.07
C SER A 534 18.58 24.46 -38.32
N GLY A 535 17.69 24.62 -37.35
CA GLY A 535 16.31 24.20 -37.48
C GLY A 535 15.64 24.04 -36.12
N THR A 536 14.48 23.38 -36.14
CA THR A 536 13.72 23.04 -34.94
C THR A 536 13.45 21.54 -34.94
N ALA A 537 13.59 20.92 -33.78
CA ALA A 537 13.25 19.52 -33.58
C ALA A 537 12.79 19.30 -32.13
N ASP A 538 12.15 18.16 -31.89
CA ASP A 538 11.61 17.81 -30.58
C ASP A 538 12.46 16.71 -29.97
N LEU A 539 12.74 16.83 -28.67
CA LEU A 539 13.29 15.76 -27.86
C LEU A 539 12.21 15.27 -26.91
N ILE A 540 11.76 14.03 -27.12
CA ILE A 540 10.80 13.37 -26.24
C ILE A 540 11.60 12.63 -25.17
N VAL A 541 11.33 12.94 -23.91
CA VAL A 541 11.80 12.20 -22.74
C VAL A 541 10.67 11.27 -22.31
N GLU A 542 10.93 9.98 -22.32
CA GLU A 542 10.05 8.95 -21.80
C GLU A 542 10.45 8.66 -20.36
N ILE A 543 9.52 8.86 -19.43
CA ILE A 543 9.73 8.65 -18.00
C ILE A 543 8.93 7.44 -17.60
N LYS A 544 9.61 6.41 -17.09
CA LYS A 544 9.01 5.13 -16.75
C LYS A 544 9.24 4.80 -15.28
N SER A 545 8.17 4.40 -14.60
CA SER A 545 8.20 3.91 -13.22
C SER A 545 7.21 2.76 -13.10
N ASN A 546 7.63 1.63 -12.49
CA ASN A 546 6.84 0.40 -12.32
C ASN A 546 6.10 -0.16 -13.57
N GLY A 547 6.49 0.25 -14.77
CA GLY A 547 5.84 -0.17 -16.02
C GLY A 547 4.91 0.87 -16.63
N GLN A 548 4.56 1.91 -15.87
CA GLN A 548 3.79 3.06 -16.32
C GLN A 548 4.72 4.10 -16.94
N THR A 549 4.22 4.80 -17.96
CA THR A 549 5.02 5.75 -18.73
C THR A 549 4.29 7.07 -18.90
N ILE A 550 5.00 8.17 -18.66
CA ILE A 550 4.62 9.49 -19.15
C ILE A 550 5.65 9.99 -20.16
N LEU A 551 5.23 10.92 -21.02
CA LEU A 551 6.09 11.58 -21.99
C LEU A 551 6.18 13.06 -21.66
N ASP A 552 7.39 13.59 -21.67
CA ASP A 552 7.68 15.02 -21.67
C ASP A 552 8.35 15.40 -22.99
N THR A 553 8.11 16.61 -23.49
CA THR A 553 8.62 17.05 -24.80
C THR A 553 9.32 18.38 -24.68
N ILE A 554 10.57 18.42 -25.13
CA ILE A 554 11.42 19.61 -25.16
C ILE A 554 11.52 20.07 -26.61
N SER A 555 11.12 21.31 -26.89
CA SER A 555 11.36 21.92 -28.20
C SER A 555 12.80 22.42 -28.27
N ILE A 556 13.55 21.97 -29.28
CA ILE A 556 14.93 22.36 -29.53
C ILE A 556 14.98 23.27 -30.75
N GLU A 557 15.42 24.51 -30.57
CA GLU A 557 15.67 25.46 -31.66
C GLU A 557 17.18 25.71 -31.79
N VAL A 558 17.76 25.33 -32.92
CA VAL A 558 19.15 25.61 -33.28
C VAL A 558 19.17 26.70 -34.35
N SER A 559 19.69 27.85 -33.99
CA SER A 559 19.88 28.99 -34.90
C SER A 559 21.22 28.88 -35.63
N ASN A 560 21.28 29.42 -36.86
CA ASN A 560 22.55 29.53 -37.59
C ASN A 560 23.59 30.26 -36.73
N GLY A 561 24.83 29.78 -36.78
CA GLY A 561 25.95 30.53 -36.23
C GLY A 561 26.04 31.89 -36.94
N ASN A 562 26.13 32.98 -36.18
CA ASN A 562 26.38 34.29 -36.79
C ASN A 562 27.72 34.19 -37.53
N SER A 563 27.72 34.43 -38.84
CA SER A 563 28.97 34.46 -39.60
C SER A 563 29.87 35.57 -39.03
N LEU A 564 31.19 35.33 -38.95
CA LEU A 564 32.17 36.37 -38.62
C LEU A 564 32.05 37.62 -39.53
N GLU A 565 31.46 37.48 -40.73
CA GLU A 565 31.15 38.61 -41.60
C GLU A 565 29.99 39.49 -41.09
N GLU A 566 28.95 38.91 -40.46
CA GLU A 566 27.86 39.67 -39.82
C GLU A 566 28.27 40.29 -38.48
N ILE A 567 29.17 39.63 -37.74
CA ILE A 567 29.65 40.08 -36.41
C ILE A 567 30.43 41.41 -36.50
N VAL A 568 31.04 41.74 -37.66
CA VAL A 568 31.96 42.88 -37.83
C VAL A 568 31.65 43.74 -39.08
N ALA A 569 30.49 43.56 -39.72
CA ALA A 569 30.14 44.15 -41.03
C ALA A 569 30.29 45.69 -41.11
N ASN A 570 30.26 46.38 -39.96
CA ASN A 570 30.28 47.84 -39.88
C ASN A 570 31.33 48.41 -38.90
N ALA A 571 32.42 47.69 -38.62
CA ALA A 571 33.45 48.14 -37.68
C ALA A 571 33.96 49.56 -38.00
N LYS A 572 33.85 50.47 -37.03
CA LYS A 572 34.34 51.85 -37.10
C LYS A 572 35.34 52.13 -35.99
N LEU A 573 36.40 52.87 -36.32
CA LEU A 573 37.41 53.31 -35.36
C LEU A 573 37.08 54.71 -34.84
N TYR A 574 36.98 54.90 -33.52
CA TYR A 574 36.70 56.20 -32.92
C TYR A 574 37.53 56.48 -31.66
N PRO A 575 38.18 57.66 -31.52
CA PRO A 575 38.37 58.67 -32.55
C PRO A 575 39.39 58.23 -33.61
N ASN A 576 39.21 58.70 -34.85
CA ASN A 576 40.18 58.54 -35.93
C ASN A 576 40.25 59.86 -36.73
N PRO A 577 41.30 60.68 -36.58
CA PRO A 577 42.61 60.33 -36.00
C PRO A 577 42.62 60.12 -34.47
N ALA A 578 43.38 59.12 -34.02
CA ALA A 578 43.64 58.79 -32.62
C ALA A 578 44.92 59.51 -32.11
N ILE A 579 45.02 59.68 -30.79
CA ILE A 579 46.24 60.17 -30.11
C ILE A 579 46.82 59.01 -29.29
N ASP A 580 46.26 58.75 -28.11
CA ASP A 580 46.73 57.67 -27.24
C ASP A 580 45.91 56.38 -27.37
N ASN A 581 44.65 56.47 -27.79
CA ASN A 581 43.75 55.32 -27.86
C ASN A 581 42.62 55.52 -28.87
N PHE A 582 41.99 54.41 -29.26
CA PHE A 582 40.74 54.36 -30.01
C PHE A 582 39.84 53.21 -29.54
N LEU A 583 38.59 53.23 -29.98
CA LEU A 583 37.55 52.23 -29.78
C LEU A 583 37.16 51.64 -31.13
N ILE A 584 36.71 50.39 -31.13
CA ILE A 584 36.05 49.76 -32.27
C ILE A 584 34.57 49.63 -31.92
N GLU A 585 33.73 50.31 -32.69
CA GLU A 585 32.27 50.20 -32.66
C GLU A 585 31.82 49.27 -33.77
N GLY A 586 30.71 48.53 -33.56
CA GLY A 586 30.11 47.68 -34.58
C GLY A 586 30.53 46.22 -34.54
N ILE A 587 31.15 45.79 -33.43
CA ILE A 587 31.28 44.38 -33.04
C ILE A 587 30.02 44.00 -32.24
N GLN A 588 29.45 42.82 -32.49
CA GLN A 588 28.29 42.32 -31.73
C GLN A 588 28.61 42.22 -30.21
N ASN A 589 27.66 42.62 -29.36
CA ASN A 589 27.85 42.58 -27.90
C ASN A 589 28.05 41.15 -27.40
N GLY A 590 29.00 40.95 -26.49
CA GLY A 590 29.36 39.63 -25.93
C GLY A 590 30.33 38.81 -26.77
N VAL A 591 30.65 39.27 -27.99
CA VAL A 591 31.59 38.59 -28.89
C VAL A 591 32.97 39.23 -28.79
N ALA A 592 34.01 38.40 -28.66
CA ALA A 592 35.41 38.81 -28.64
C ALA A 592 36.06 38.55 -30.01
N VAL A 593 36.87 39.49 -30.50
CA VAL A 593 37.56 39.38 -31.79
C VAL A 593 39.05 39.72 -31.67
N ASP A 594 39.88 39.12 -32.52
CA ASP A 594 41.29 39.50 -32.61
C ASP A 594 41.47 40.73 -33.50
N VAL A 595 42.30 41.67 -33.03
CA VAL A 595 42.62 42.92 -33.71
C VAL A 595 44.11 43.01 -33.96
N ILE A 596 44.49 43.23 -35.22
CA ILE A 596 45.90 43.31 -35.64
C ILE A 596 46.15 44.66 -36.32
N ILE A 597 47.13 45.41 -35.84
CA ILE A 597 47.55 46.68 -36.43
C ILE A 597 48.83 46.47 -37.25
N TYR A 598 48.81 46.91 -38.50
CA TYR A 598 49.94 46.91 -39.42
C TYR A 598 50.42 48.34 -39.68
N SER A 599 51.74 48.52 -39.74
CA SER A 599 52.36 49.75 -40.27
C SER A 599 52.07 49.92 -41.76
N SER A 600 52.36 51.11 -42.31
CA SER A 600 52.25 51.39 -43.75
C SER A 600 53.09 50.47 -44.65
N ASN A 601 54.09 49.78 -44.08
CA ASN A 601 54.95 48.82 -44.78
C ASN A 601 54.48 47.36 -44.61
N GLY A 602 53.32 47.14 -43.99
CA GLY A 602 52.74 45.80 -43.81
C GLY A 602 53.32 44.99 -42.65
N GLN A 603 54.19 45.58 -41.81
CA GLN A 603 54.66 44.91 -40.59
C GLN A 603 53.62 45.01 -39.49
N VAL A 604 53.34 43.91 -38.79
CA VAL A 604 52.51 43.90 -37.57
C VAL A 604 53.23 44.72 -36.49
N VAL A 605 52.55 45.72 -35.95
CA VAL A 605 53.06 46.60 -34.89
C VAL A 605 52.34 46.42 -33.57
N LEU A 606 51.11 45.90 -33.58
CA LEU A 606 50.34 45.60 -32.38
C LEU A 606 49.32 44.50 -32.67
N THR A 607 49.16 43.56 -31.73
CA THR A 607 48.12 42.53 -31.77
C THR A 607 47.40 42.55 -30.42
N GLN A 608 46.07 42.60 -30.47
CA GLN A 608 45.20 42.47 -29.30
C GLN A 608 44.26 41.29 -29.53
N ASN A 609 44.37 40.28 -28.67
CA ASN A 609 43.46 39.13 -28.71
C ASN A 609 42.23 39.41 -27.85
N ASN A 610 41.11 38.75 -28.18
CA ASN A 610 39.86 38.79 -27.41
C ASN A 610 39.33 40.22 -27.14
N TYR A 611 39.43 41.11 -28.13
CA TYR A 611 38.93 42.46 -28.01
C TYR A 611 37.38 42.47 -28.02
N LEU A 612 36.78 43.13 -27.03
CA LEU A 612 35.32 43.30 -26.92
C LEU A 612 34.88 44.67 -27.46
N ASN A 613 33.69 44.73 -28.06
CA ASN A 613 33.08 45.96 -28.57
C ASN A 613 33.20 47.13 -27.58
N ASN A 614 33.54 48.33 -28.06
CA ASN A 614 33.67 49.55 -27.25
C ASN A 614 34.71 49.51 -26.10
N THR A 615 35.69 48.61 -26.15
CA THR A 615 36.80 48.59 -25.19
C THR A 615 37.96 49.49 -25.65
N ARG A 616 38.70 50.14 -24.76
CA ARG A 616 39.84 51.01 -25.20
C ARG A 616 41.00 50.19 -25.74
N MET A 617 41.49 50.54 -26.92
CA MET A 617 42.75 50.07 -27.47
C MET A 617 43.82 51.16 -27.36
N ASP A 618 44.89 50.89 -26.60
CA ASP A 618 46.02 51.78 -26.41
C ASP A 618 46.98 51.71 -27.62
N VAL A 619 47.33 52.87 -28.16
CA VAL A 619 48.29 53.05 -29.25
C VAL A 619 49.33 54.13 -28.96
N SER A 620 49.43 54.58 -27.70
CA SER A 620 50.34 55.65 -27.27
C SER A 620 51.83 55.33 -27.52
N SER A 621 52.18 54.05 -27.65
CA SER A 621 53.54 53.60 -27.98
C SER A 621 53.86 53.62 -29.48
N LEU A 622 52.88 53.88 -30.35
CA LEU A 622 53.05 53.91 -31.80
C LEU A 622 53.38 55.34 -32.27
N ALA A 623 54.31 55.45 -33.22
CA ALA A 623 54.67 56.75 -33.78
C ALA A 623 53.52 57.35 -34.63
N PRO A 624 53.39 58.69 -34.72
CA PRO A 624 52.41 59.33 -35.60
C PRO A 624 52.52 58.83 -37.04
N GLY A 625 51.39 58.47 -37.66
CA GLY A 625 51.39 57.82 -38.96
C GLY A 625 50.05 57.20 -39.37
N ILE A 626 50.06 56.51 -40.51
CA ILE A 626 48.92 55.77 -41.04
C ILE A 626 49.15 54.27 -40.85
N TYR A 627 48.15 53.60 -40.29
CA TYR A 627 48.14 52.18 -39.98
C TYR A 627 46.92 51.49 -40.61
N GLN A 628 47.00 50.19 -40.81
CA GLN A 628 45.85 49.33 -41.16
C GLN A 628 45.49 48.49 -39.95
N VAL A 629 44.21 48.50 -39.57
CA VAL A 629 43.68 47.71 -38.45
C VAL A 629 42.80 46.62 -39.03
N LYS A 630 43.21 45.37 -38.86
CA LYS A 630 42.44 44.19 -39.24
C LYS A 630 41.62 43.74 -38.03
N ILE A 631 40.31 43.59 -38.22
CA ILE A 631 39.33 43.20 -37.21
C ILE A 631 38.53 42.05 -37.82
N GLY A 632 38.84 40.81 -37.43
CA GLY A 632 38.34 39.63 -38.15
C GLY A 632 38.72 39.67 -39.64
N SER A 633 37.72 39.62 -40.53
CA SER A 633 37.88 39.75 -42.00
C SER A 633 37.87 41.20 -42.51
N SER A 634 37.51 42.18 -41.68
CA SER A 634 37.43 43.60 -42.04
C SER A 634 38.77 44.32 -41.86
N THR A 635 39.04 45.34 -42.68
CA THR A 635 40.24 46.18 -42.57
C THR A 635 39.85 47.66 -42.56
N GLN A 636 40.31 48.38 -41.54
CA GLN A 636 40.08 49.81 -41.35
C GLN A 636 41.39 50.59 -41.40
N LYS A 637 41.33 51.84 -41.87
CA LYS A 637 42.49 52.76 -41.84
C LYS A 637 42.49 53.51 -40.52
N LEU A 638 43.59 53.45 -39.76
CA LEU A 638 43.83 54.24 -38.56
C LEU A 638 44.85 55.35 -38.83
N ILE A 639 44.61 56.54 -38.32
CA ILE A 639 45.55 57.67 -38.34
C ILE A 639 45.92 57.99 -36.89
N ILE A 640 47.20 57.96 -36.55
CA ILE A 640 47.72 58.36 -35.23
C ILE A 640 48.41 59.72 -35.39
N LYS A 641 48.07 60.68 -34.54
CA LYS A 641 48.60 62.05 -34.56
C LYS A 641 49.80 62.28 -33.66
#